data_AF-A0A7X4BBW9-F1
#
_entry.id   AF-A0A7X4BBW9-F1
#
_cell.length_a   1.000
_cell.length_b   1.000
_cell.length_c   1.000
_cell.angle_alpha   90.00
_cell.angle_beta   90.00
_cell.angle_gamma   90.00
#
_symmetry.space_group_name_H-M   'P 1'
#
loop_
_entity.id
_entity.type
_entity.pdbx_description
1 polymer ?
#
loop_
_entity_poly.entity_id
_entity_poly.type
_entity_poly.pdbx_seq_one_letter_code
_entity_poly.pdbx_strand_id
1 'polypeptide(L)'
;MKLSLILTVALSITCLSVAHALPPDPELQSAIQTARKFTNLKPRYTPSEITECVTDSFVTLAKNWHNLPAMYRQELKPIFLRPGLPGSFFGEIELPEKFNTPHFRLHYTRVGPHAPPLEDFHPRNGVPDYIDFCADAMERAYRVQIDLMGFKVPYIDFWAAQNGGNHKYDVYLFTFPALGITTADWFEGRVLSTALTVAPYFMINSRIYDYVGKAEGIRYLETTCTHEFLHGVQFGYNAYMPTWFMEASATWIEVMTYDGGRIDDGDTLPDPDEPNETDSYNYYIHQLRRWFLIPDISLESRIGDHEYGSVIWALYMAERFGYDIIRQFYRNTTDGSYREMGNFYDVFTDNGTTLAEAFKTFTVWNYFTHNRANTATDMPGYKFAHRFPPVAIHPNDIHTSYPIHTDFNSEAMPEHFSSRYIVFKPTGILPEFAIKIDGADLAPIDMSNLTQTDRTRIQRELDRHTFTGLRGWAAKFIVKKRNGTTEIKEAFTYQRSQQAQMTFKDFGGDIQEIALILINMHPDVEQVIIPGGTFGGAVSYTAGKPPTGMLSNVQVMQGSNGPIVTWNVDNSTDIRDVAIVRKRYVLQSETDVPQPFQNPDEVLAAADQDDNGIPEDDIEIIGRVDITQTRFEDTAVFQDVDVNSIFFDPVNTHYYYAVVPVNAMGIMGTPSIAPNGIVPRFDTPSNAPAFFLQTQPHGTGAWQVEVQSTLPLQSAPHLTVESPNKDSYTVFLTQETETKWIGTLRTNGFPPTGLYLYKIRGQTPTGVTGTRIWQGQTFNYVANSQNRNVTVAPNPLYAGQGKHLSFYPKGLTVEIYDAFGNIIKVLDNASEWDCTNARGEMVCTGLYFFRATDGNGFQSTGKFCVVK
;
A
#
# COMPACT_ATOMS: atom_id res chain seq x y z
N MET A 1 -48.82 46.19 33.24
CA MET A 1 -47.77 45.86 32.26
C MET A 1 -46.53 45.36 32.98
N LYS A 2 -46.48 44.05 33.25
CA LYS A 2 -45.33 43.33 33.82
C LYS A 2 -45.43 41.90 33.31
N LEU A 3 -44.78 41.58 32.21
CA LEU A 3 -44.52 40.21 31.72
C LEU A 3 -43.66 40.32 30.45
N SER A 4 -42.32 40.36 30.57
CA SER A 4 -41.37 40.07 29.47
C SER A 4 -39.89 40.10 29.91
N LEU A 5 -39.60 39.90 31.21
CA LEU A 5 -38.23 39.88 31.71
C LEU A 5 -38.12 38.69 32.66
N ILE A 6 -37.77 37.50 32.15
CA ILE A 6 -37.23 36.33 32.89
C ILE A 6 -36.93 35.13 31.95
N LEU A 7 -37.36 35.11 30.68
CA LEU A 7 -37.17 33.93 29.80
C LEU A 7 -35.93 33.93 28.88
N THR A 8 -34.99 34.87 29.01
CA THR A 8 -33.90 35.02 28.01
C THR A 8 -32.49 34.79 28.54
N VAL A 9 -32.32 34.33 29.80
CA VAL A 9 -30.98 34.11 30.40
C VAL A 9 -30.69 32.63 30.72
N ALA A 10 -31.61 31.70 30.46
CA ALA A 10 -31.42 30.27 30.75
C ALA A 10 -31.09 29.38 29.52
N LEU A 11 -30.86 29.96 28.34
CA LEU A 11 -30.67 29.20 27.09
C LEU A 11 -29.36 29.50 26.33
N SER A 12 -28.31 29.95 27.02
CA SER A 12 -27.05 30.34 26.36
C SER A 12 -25.77 29.75 26.96
N ILE A 13 -25.87 28.74 27.83
CA ILE A 13 -24.70 27.98 28.30
C ILE A 13 -25.03 26.49 28.30
N THR A 14 -25.04 25.87 27.11
CA THR A 14 -24.71 24.46 26.84
C THR A 14 -24.79 24.20 25.33
N CYS A 15 -23.98 24.88 24.55
CA CYS A 15 -23.51 24.33 23.27
C CYS A 15 -22.00 24.17 23.41
N LEU A 16 -21.59 23.30 24.33
CA LEU A 16 -20.36 22.54 24.11
C LEU A 16 -20.58 21.83 22.79
N SER A 17 -19.78 22.17 21.79
CA SER A 17 -19.60 21.37 20.60
C SER A 17 -19.24 19.97 21.05
N VAL A 18 -20.24 19.09 21.17
CA VAL A 18 -20.01 17.65 21.12
C VAL A 18 -19.62 17.42 19.67
N ALA A 19 -18.33 17.60 19.39
CA ALA A 19 -17.70 16.95 18.26
C ALA A 19 -18.08 15.48 18.45
N HIS A 20 -19.03 15.01 17.65
CA HIS A 20 -19.29 13.58 17.55
C HIS A 20 -17.99 13.05 16.97
N ALA A 21 -17.13 12.51 17.83
CA ALA A 21 -15.96 11.78 17.40
C ALA A 21 -16.48 10.76 16.38
N LEU A 22 -15.90 10.76 15.18
CA LEU A 22 -16.19 9.74 14.19
C LEU A 22 -16.13 8.39 14.91
N PRO A 23 -17.09 7.48 14.67
CA PRO A 23 -17.03 6.16 15.27
C PRO A 23 -15.65 5.57 14.95
N PRO A 24 -14.99 4.92 15.93
CA PRO A 24 -13.79 4.14 15.67
C PRO A 24 -13.95 3.29 14.42
N ASP A 25 -12.88 3.17 13.64
CA ASP A 25 -12.81 2.27 12.48
C ASP A 25 -13.25 0.84 12.88
N PRO A 26 -13.94 0.08 12.00
CA PRO A 26 -14.40 -1.29 12.26
C PRO A 26 -13.44 -2.19 13.04
N GLU A 27 -12.13 -2.14 12.79
CA GLU A 27 -11.14 -2.93 13.54
C GLU A 27 -11.12 -2.55 15.02
N LEU A 28 -11.04 -1.25 15.31
CA LEU A 28 -11.03 -0.72 16.67
C LEU A 28 -12.37 -0.96 17.37
N GLN A 29 -13.49 -0.96 16.64
CA GLN A 29 -14.79 -1.36 17.20
C GLN A 29 -14.82 -2.83 17.60
N SER A 30 -14.31 -3.72 16.74
CA SER A 30 -14.21 -5.15 17.03
C SER A 30 -13.37 -5.38 18.29
N ALA A 31 -12.21 -4.72 18.38
CA ALA A 31 -11.33 -4.81 19.54
C ALA A 31 -12.01 -4.32 20.84
N ILE A 32 -12.76 -3.21 20.80
CA ILE A 32 -13.57 -2.73 21.95
C ILE A 32 -14.62 -3.77 22.35
N GLN A 33 -15.32 -4.39 21.39
CA GLN A 33 -16.33 -5.41 21.66
C GLN A 33 -15.71 -6.67 22.28
N THR A 34 -14.57 -7.11 21.76
CA THR A 34 -13.81 -8.24 22.34
C THR A 34 -13.39 -7.93 23.76
N ALA A 35 -12.78 -6.76 24.02
CA ALA A 35 -12.39 -6.34 25.37
C ALA A 35 -13.56 -6.31 26.36
N ARG A 36 -14.75 -5.89 25.92
CA ARG A 36 -15.94 -5.89 26.77
C ARG A 36 -16.38 -7.27 27.23
N LYS A 37 -16.07 -8.34 26.48
CA LYS A 37 -16.33 -9.73 26.91
C LYS A 37 -15.57 -10.10 28.20
N PHE A 38 -14.47 -9.40 28.50
CA PHE A 38 -13.65 -9.61 29.69
C PHE A 38 -14.12 -8.84 30.92
N THR A 39 -15.09 -7.92 30.79
CA THR A 39 -15.61 -7.13 31.92
C THR A 39 -16.41 -7.95 32.93
N ASN A 40 -16.94 -9.12 32.51
CA ASN A 40 -17.77 -9.99 33.32
C ASN A 40 -17.41 -11.45 33.07
N LEU A 41 -16.30 -11.90 33.68
CA LEU A 41 -15.88 -13.30 33.55
C LEU A 41 -16.92 -14.26 34.12
N LYS A 42 -17.16 -15.34 33.39
CA LYS A 42 -18.12 -16.40 33.75
C LYS A 42 -17.37 -17.59 34.32
N PRO A 43 -17.98 -18.36 35.24
CA PRO A 43 -17.38 -19.58 35.75
C PRO A 43 -17.31 -20.70 34.68
N ARG A 44 -18.10 -20.60 33.60
CA ARG A 44 -18.09 -21.50 32.44
C ARG A 44 -18.51 -20.75 31.18
N TYR A 45 -18.01 -21.24 30.05
CA TYR A 45 -18.30 -20.73 28.70
C TYR A 45 -18.77 -21.89 27.81
N THR A 46 -19.57 -21.60 26.79
CA THR A 46 -19.89 -22.58 25.74
C THR A 46 -18.79 -22.60 24.67
N PRO A 47 -18.66 -23.68 23.86
CA PRO A 47 -17.70 -23.71 22.77
C PRO A 47 -17.82 -22.52 21.79
N SER A 48 -19.03 -22.00 21.57
CA SER A 48 -19.26 -20.82 20.73
C SER A 48 -18.86 -19.48 21.36
N GLU A 49 -18.58 -19.46 22.66
CA GLU A 49 -18.13 -18.27 23.39
C GLU A 49 -16.60 -18.22 23.52
N ILE A 50 -15.89 -19.32 23.21
CA ILE A 50 -14.44 -19.41 23.25
C ILE A 50 -13.86 -18.99 21.90
N THR A 51 -12.94 -18.04 21.93
CA THR A 51 -12.07 -17.69 20.80
C THR A 51 -10.70 -18.36 20.98
N GLU A 52 -9.94 -18.54 19.91
CA GLU A 52 -8.60 -19.13 19.96
C GLU A 52 -7.63 -18.22 20.71
N CYS A 53 -7.32 -17.06 20.12
CA CYS A 53 -6.50 -16.00 20.70
C CYS A 53 -7.28 -14.67 20.71
N VAL A 54 -6.93 -13.74 21.60
CA VAL A 54 -7.41 -12.34 21.55
C VAL A 54 -6.29 -11.31 21.74
N THR A 55 -5.03 -11.73 21.54
CA THR A 55 -3.84 -10.89 21.65
C THR A 55 -3.91 -9.71 20.68
N ASP A 56 -4.29 -9.96 19.43
CA ASP A 56 -4.53 -8.93 18.40
C ASP A 56 -5.41 -7.76 18.88
N SER A 57 -6.51 -8.06 19.58
CA SER A 57 -7.52 -7.10 20.04
C SER A 57 -6.95 -6.23 21.14
N PHE A 58 -6.16 -6.82 22.04
CA PHE A 58 -5.47 -6.11 23.11
C PHE A 58 -4.39 -5.19 22.55
N VAL A 59 -3.61 -5.67 21.58
CA VAL A 59 -2.61 -4.87 20.86
C VAL A 59 -3.27 -3.74 20.09
N THR A 60 -4.39 -4.00 19.40
CA THR A 60 -5.16 -3.01 18.64
C THR A 60 -5.64 -1.88 19.54
N LEU A 61 -6.16 -2.21 20.73
CA LEU A 61 -6.56 -1.21 21.74
C LEU A 61 -5.36 -0.42 22.27
N ALA A 62 -4.24 -1.09 22.54
CA ALA A 62 -3.03 -0.42 23.04
C ALA A 62 -2.46 0.56 22.00
N LYS A 63 -2.34 0.14 20.73
CA LYS A 63 -1.90 0.97 19.59
C LYS A 63 -2.76 2.23 19.44
N ASN A 64 -4.07 2.07 19.54
CA ASN A 64 -5.03 3.13 19.28
C ASN A 64 -5.49 3.89 20.53
N TRP A 65 -4.84 3.67 21.68
CA TRP A 65 -5.31 4.17 22.96
C TRP A 65 -5.50 5.70 22.98
N HIS A 66 -4.58 6.43 22.39
CA HIS A 66 -4.62 7.89 22.29
C HIS A 66 -5.76 8.40 21.37
N ASN A 67 -6.16 7.58 20.40
CA ASN A 67 -7.22 7.90 19.44
C ASN A 67 -8.62 7.59 20.00
N LEU A 68 -8.73 6.75 21.04
CA LEU A 68 -10.01 6.43 21.67
C LEU A 68 -10.62 7.63 22.40
N PRO A 69 -11.94 7.87 22.31
CA PRO A 69 -12.62 8.84 23.16
C PRO A 69 -12.38 8.57 24.65
N ALA A 70 -12.31 9.63 25.47
CA ALA A 70 -11.94 9.53 26.89
C ALA A 70 -12.82 8.56 27.69
N MET A 71 -14.10 8.41 27.32
CA MET A 71 -15.01 7.44 27.93
C MET A 71 -14.55 6.00 27.75
N TYR A 72 -14.10 5.60 26.55
CA TYR A 72 -13.60 4.26 26.28
C TYR A 72 -12.27 4.03 26.99
N ARG A 73 -11.39 5.04 27.04
CA ARG A 73 -10.16 4.94 27.82
C ARG A 73 -10.42 4.70 29.31
N GLN A 74 -11.40 5.39 29.88
CA GLN A 74 -11.75 5.22 31.30
C GLN A 74 -12.38 3.84 31.55
N GLU A 75 -13.25 3.39 30.66
CA GLU A 75 -13.88 2.07 30.72
C GLU A 75 -12.84 0.94 30.63
N LEU A 76 -11.97 0.98 29.62
CA LEU A 76 -11.12 -0.14 29.22
C LEU A 76 -9.75 -0.19 29.92
N LYS A 77 -9.34 0.86 30.66
CA LYS A 77 -8.02 0.92 31.32
C LYS A 77 -7.68 -0.33 32.16
N PRO A 78 -8.62 -0.90 32.93
CA PRO A 78 -8.43 -2.15 33.67
C PRO A 78 -7.97 -3.38 32.88
N ILE A 79 -8.14 -3.43 31.55
CA ILE A 79 -7.80 -4.61 30.73
C ILE A 79 -6.28 -4.86 30.67
N PHE A 80 -5.49 -3.82 30.89
CA PHE A 80 -4.02 -3.85 30.85
C PHE A 80 -3.39 -4.08 32.24
N LEU A 81 -4.19 -4.51 33.22
CA LEU A 81 -3.72 -4.88 34.55
C LEU A 81 -3.70 -6.40 34.66
N ARG A 82 -2.59 -6.95 35.18
CA ARG A 82 -2.45 -8.38 35.47
C ARG A 82 -3.60 -8.94 36.34
N PRO A 83 -3.91 -10.24 36.21
CA PRO A 83 -4.89 -10.89 37.07
C PRO A 83 -4.59 -10.74 38.56
N GLY A 84 -5.62 -10.54 39.38
CA GLY A 84 -5.51 -10.40 40.84
C GLY A 84 -5.09 -9.00 41.33
N LEU A 85 -4.83 -8.05 40.42
CA LEU A 85 -4.56 -6.66 40.80
C LEU A 85 -5.85 -5.88 41.07
N PRO A 86 -5.87 -4.98 42.07
CA PRO A 86 -7.02 -4.12 42.34
C PRO A 86 -7.47 -3.35 41.10
N GLY A 87 -8.72 -3.54 40.70
CA GLY A 87 -9.31 -2.86 39.55
C GLY A 87 -8.98 -3.46 38.19
N SER A 88 -8.41 -4.67 38.10
CA SER A 88 -8.24 -5.42 36.85
C SER A 88 -9.58 -5.95 36.30
N PHE A 89 -9.74 -6.01 34.97
CA PHE A 89 -10.88 -6.69 34.33
C PHE A 89 -10.92 -8.18 34.61
N PHE A 90 -9.78 -8.80 34.90
CA PHE A 90 -9.73 -10.19 35.27
C PHE A 90 -10.24 -10.42 36.70
N GLY A 91 -10.65 -9.38 37.43
CA GLY A 91 -11.27 -9.48 38.75
C GLY A 91 -10.31 -9.76 39.90
N GLU A 92 -10.85 -9.93 41.10
CA GLU A 92 -10.12 -10.37 42.31
C GLU A 92 -9.85 -11.89 42.26
N ILE A 93 -9.35 -12.39 41.14
CA ILE A 93 -8.96 -13.80 41.02
C ILE A 93 -7.73 -14.04 41.88
N GLU A 94 -7.85 -14.93 42.85
CA GLU A 94 -6.74 -15.41 43.67
C GLU A 94 -6.14 -16.68 43.05
N LEU A 95 -4.87 -16.58 42.63
CA LEU A 95 -4.07 -17.69 42.11
C LEU A 95 -2.89 -17.97 43.07
N PRO A 96 -3.14 -18.59 44.24
CA PRO A 96 -2.14 -18.70 45.31
C PRO A 96 -1.05 -19.75 45.01
N GLU A 97 -1.33 -20.72 44.14
CA GLU A 97 -0.41 -21.80 43.82
C GLU A 97 0.59 -21.36 42.74
N LYS A 98 1.85 -21.80 42.89
CA LYS A 98 2.94 -21.45 41.97
C LYS A 98 3.72 -22.69 41.58
N PHE A 99 3.92 -22.89 40.29
CA PHE A 99 4.80 -23.91 39.74
C PHE A 99 5.88 -23.26 38.88
N ASN A 100 7.15 -23.62 39.06
CA ASN A 100 8.25 -23.00 38.33
C ASN A 100 8.96 -24.04 37.46
N THR A 101 9.23 -23.66 36.22
CA THR A 101 10.10 -24.36 35.27
C THR A 101 11.41 -23.58 35.12
N PRO A 102 12.37 -23.95 34.25
CA PRO A 102 13.54 -23.12 33.96
C PRO A 102 13.23 -21.68 33.54
N HIS A 103 12.24 -21.46 32.66
CA HIS A 103 11.93 -20.14 32.09
C HIS A 103 10.62 -19.52 32.59
N PHE A 104 9.67 -20.31 33.08
CA PHE A 104 8.30 -19.87 33.38
C PHE A 104 7.90 -20.05 34.85
N ARG A 105 6.95 -19.23 35.28
CA ARG A 105 6.21 -19.36 36.54
C ARG A 105 4.72 -19.42 36.24
N LEU A 106 4.12 -20.56 36.53
CA LEU A 106 2.69 -20.78 36.37
C LEU A 106 1.96 -20.42 37.67
N HIS A 107 0.92 -19.60 37.58
CA HIS A 107 0.03 -19.21 38.69
C HIS A 107 -1.33 -19.84 38.49
N TYR A 108 -1.82 -20.57 39.49
CA TYR A 108 -3.12 -21.25 39.42
C TYR A 108 -3.80 -21.33 40.79
N THR A 109 -5.00 -21.88 40.82
CA THR A 109 -5.74 -22.21 42.05
C THR A 109 -6.21 -23.65 42.02
N ARG A 110 -6.39 -24.27 43.18
CA ARG A 110 -6.96 -25.62 43.32
C ARG A 110 -8.44 -25.61 43.66
N VAL A 111 -9.04 -24.43 43.84
CA VAL A 111 -10.42 -24.27 44.29
C VAL A 111 -11.20 -23.29 43.41
N GLY A 112 -12.52 -23.45 43.41
CA GLY A 112 -13.41 -22.55 42.69
C GLY A 112 -13.40 -22.77 41.17
N PRO A 113 -14.02 -21.85 40.42
CA PRO A 113 -14.28 -22.03 38.99
C PRO A 113 -13.04 -21.89 38.11
N HIS A 114 -11.94 -21.31 38.63
CA HIS A 114 -10.68 -21.14 37.90
C HIS A 114 -9.71 -22.32 38.12
N ALA A 115 -10.10 -23.33 38.89
CA ALA A 115 -9.25 -24.49 39.13
C ALA A 115 -9.20 -25.40 37.89
N PRO A 116 -8.01 -25.84 37.45
CA PRO A 116 -7.91 -26.85 36.40
C PRO A 116 -8.43 -28.20 36.91
N PRO A 117 -8.57 -29.21 36.03
CA PRO A 117 -8.69 -30.59 36.45
C PRO A 117 -7.56 -30.95 37.43
N LEU A 118 -7.91 -31.59 38.56
CA LEU A 118 -7.02 -31.78 39.72
C LEU A 118 -6.32 -33.15 39.74
N GLU A 119 -6.43 -33.93 38.66
CA GLU A 119 -5.67 -35.16 38.48
C GLU A 119 -4.17 -34.89 38.55
N ASP A 120 -3.42 -35.77 39.21
CA ASP A 120 -1.97 -35.68 39.46
C ASP A 120 -1.40 -37.10 39.43
N PHE A 121 -1.09 -37.57 38.22
CA PHE A 121 -0.64 -38.94 37.94
C PHE A 121 0.66 -38.97 37.14
N HIS A 122 0.92 -37.99 36.27
CA HIS A 122 1.99 -38.03 35.26
C HIS A 122 2.65 -36.65 35.08
N PRO A 123 3.66 -36.32 35.91
CA PRO A 123 4.18 -37.07 37.05
C PRO A 123 3.35 -36.84 38.32
N ARG A 124 3.32 -37.82 39.24
CA ARG A 124 2.70 -37.63 40.55
C ARG A 124 3.57 -36.76 41.48
N ASN A 125 3.58 -35.45 41.26
CA ASN A 125 4.47 -34.50 41.91
C ASN A 125 3.73 -33.52 42.85
N GLY A 126 2.41 -33.71 43.02
CA GLY A 126 1.56 -32.82 43.80
C GLY A 126 1.00 -31.66 42.99
N VAL A 127 1.37 -31.49 41.72
CA VAL A 127 0.88 -30.48 40.77
C VAL A 127 -0.16 -31.15 39.86
N PRO A 128 -1.27 -30.48 39.50
CA PRO A 128 -2.21 -31.11 38.58
C PRO A 128 -1.56 -31.36 37.21
N ASP A 129 -1.83 -32.52 36.60
CA ASP A 129 -1.32 -32.94 35.28
C ASP A 129 -1.54 -31.83 34.22
N TYR A 130 -2.66 -31.10 34.31
CA TYR A 130 -2.96 -29.98 33.41
C TYR A 130 -1.88 -28.88 33.47
N ILE A 131 -1.40 -28.57 34.68
CA ILE A 131 -0.36 -27.56 34.91
C ILE A 131 0.99 -28.10 34.43
N ASP A 132 1.29 -29.38 34.64
CA ASP A 132 2.51 -30.01 34.10
C ASP A 132 2.53 -30.00 32.57
N PHE A 133 1.42 -30.35 31.91
CA PHE A 133 1.32 -30.28 30.43
C PHE A 133 1.49 -28.85 29.90
N CYS A 134 0.87 -27.86 30.56
CA CYS A 134 1.05 -26.46 30.19
C CYS A 134 2.52 -26.02 30.36
N ALA A 135 3.16 -26.42 31.46
CA ALA A 135 4.56 -26.12 31.73
C ALA A 135 5.50 -26.73 30.69
N ASP A 136 5.29 -28.01 30.34
CA ASP A 136 6.09 -28.70 29.33
C ASP A 136 5.90 -28.08 27.94
N ALA A 137 4.67 -27.70 27.57
CA ALA A 137 4.38 -27.02 26.31
C ALA A 137 5.06 -25.65 26.21
N MET A 138 5.04 -24.83 27.28
CA MET A 138 5.74 -23.54 27.30
C MET A 138 7.27 -23.71 27.19
N GLU A 139 7.85 -24.70 27.86
CA GLU A 139 9.29 -25.00 27.74
C GLU A 139 9.66 -25.55 26.36
N ARG A 140 8.80 -26.37 25.74
CA ARG A 140 8.99 -26.82 24.35
C ARG A 140 8.94 -25.64 23.39
N ALA A 141 7.95 -24.75 23.53
CA ALA A 141 7.85 -23.53 22.73
C ALA A 141 9.11 -22.66 22.85
N TYR A 142 9.63 -22.47 24.08
CA TYR A 142 10.90 -21.78 24.29
C TYR A 142 12.05 -22.45 23.54
N ARG A 143 12.23 -23.77 23.72
CA ARG A 143 13.31 -24.51 23.07
C ARG A 143 13.24 -24.42 21.55
N VAL A 144 12.08 -24.66 20.95
CA VAL A 144 11.92 -24.64 19.48
C VAL A 144 12.14 -23.22 18.95
N GLN A 145 11.40 -22.24 19.47
CA GLN A 145 11.43 -20.88 18.92
C GLN A 145 12.76 -20.16 19.20
N ILE A 146 13.32 -20.32 20.40
CA ILE A 146 14.54 -19.60 20.80
C ILE A 146 15.78 -20.42 20.48
N ASP A 147 15.92 -21.62 21.03
CA ASP A 147 17.19 -22.36 20.99
C ASP A 147 17.45 -22.96 19.60
N LEU A 148 16.41 -23.43 18.91
CA LEU A 148 16.54 -24.09 17.60
C LEU A 148 16.36 -23.10 16.43
N MET A 149 15.28 -22.33 16.43
CA MET A 149 14.97 -21.39 15.33
C MET A 149 15.70 -20.04 15.43
N GLY A 150 16.22 -19.71 16.61
CA GLY A 150 17.04 -18.51 16.84
C GLY A 150 16.24 -17.20 16.87
N PHE A 151 14.93 -17.24 17.16
CA PHE A 151 14.16 -16.04 17.41
C PHE A 151 14.71 -15.28 18.62
N LYS A 152 14.49 -13.96 18.65
CA LYS A 152 14.89 -13.11 19.76
C LYS A 152 14.12 -13.53 21.02
N VAL A 153 14.86 -13.74 22.11
CA VAL A 153 14.29 -13.97 23.43
C VAL A 153 13.37 -12.79 23.81
N PRO A 154 12.13 -13.04 24.27
CA PRO A 154 11.28 -11.99 24.81
C PRO A 154 11.96 -11.19 25.93
N TYR A 155 11.49 -9.99 26.22
CA TYR A 155 12.02 -9.26 27.38
C TYR A 155 11.43 -9.81 28.67
N ILE A 156 12.28 -10.10 29.65
CA ILE A 156 11.82 -10.44 31.00
C ILE A 156 11.12 -9.23 31.64
N ASP A 157 10.12 -9.48 32.47
CA ASP A 157 9.32 -8.47 33.15
C ASP A 157 9.91 -8.03 34.49
N PHE A 158 11.21 -8.22 34.72
CA PHE A 158 11.90 -7.88 35.97
C PHE A 158 11.71 -6.42 36.42
N TRP A 159 11.50 -5.51 35.48
CA TRP A 159 11.27 -4.09 35.74
C TRP A 159 9.80 -3.75 36.04
N ALA A 160 8.87 -4.68 35.85
CA ALA A 160 7.47 -4.51 36.20
C ALA A 160 7.28 -4.60 37.71
N ALA A 161 6.55 -3.64 38.28
CA ALA A 161 6.33 -3.55 39.73
C ALA A 161 5.61 -4.78 40.31
N GLN A 162 4.95 -5.59 39.47
CA GLN A 162 4.12 -6.74 39.84
C GLN A 162 4.40 -7.97 38.95
N ASN A 163 5.68 -8.27 38.75
CA ASN A 163 6.24 -9.35 37.91
C ASN A 163 6.10 -10.79 38.45
N GLY A 164 5.00 -11.06 39.18
CA GLY A 164 4.76 -12.40 39.75
C GLY A 164 5.77 -12.85 40.82
N GLY A 165 6.81 -12.06 41.11
CA GLY A 165 7.78 -12.21 42.19
C GLY A 165 9.06 -12.99 41.83
N ASN A 166 9.49 -13.08 40.57
CA ASN A 166 10.84 -13.54 40.18
C ASN A 166 11.24 -13.03 38.76
N HIS A 167 12.27 -13.60 38.13
CA HIS A 167 12.73 -13.23 36.77
C HIS A 167 12.21 -14.20 35.68
N LYS A 168 11.20 -15.01 35.99
CA LYS A 168 10.61 -15.97 35.05
C LYS A 168 9.38 -15.35 34.41
N TYR A 169 9.05 -15.73 33.18
CA TYR A 169 7.82 -15.25 32.56
C TYR A 169 6.60 -15.79 33.29
N ASP A 170 5.64 -14.92 33.57
CA ASP A 170 4.41 -15.30 34.25
C ASP A 170 3.39 -15.90 33.28
N VAL A 171 2.83 -17.05 33.66
CA VAL A 171 1.73 -17.72 32.97
C VAL A 171 0.58 -17.86 33.96
N TYR A 172 -0.52 -17.15 33.73
CA TYR A 172 -1.70 -17.16 34.60
C TYR A 172 -2.75 -18.13 34.05
N LEU A 173 -3.15 -19.12 34.85
CA LEU A 173 -4.15 -20.11 34.47
C LEU A 173 -5.47 -19.87 35.20
N PHE A 174 -6.50 -19.50 34.45
CA PHE A 174 -7.86 -19.28 34.95
C PHE A 174 -8.89 -19.39 33.81
N THR A 175 -10.19 -19.47 34.10
CA THR A 175 -11.25 -19.50 33.06
C THR A 175 -11.57 -18.10 32.50
N PHE A 176 -11.60 -17.97 31.17
CA PHE A 176 -11.94 -16.74 30.43
C PHE A 176 -12.43 -17.08 28.98
N PRO A 177 -12.99 -16.15 28.18
CA PRO A 177 -13.63 -16.47 26.89
C PRO A 177 -12.65 -16.65 25.72
N ALA A 178 -11.46 -17.19 25.95
CA ALA A 178 -10.48 -17.55 24.92
C ALA A 178 -9.65 -18.78 25.35
N LEU A 179 -8.83 -19.36 24.47
CA LEU A 179 -7.88 -20.41 24.84
C LEU A 179 -6.61 -19.81 25.44
N GLY A 180 -6.06 -18.78 24.80
CA GLY A 180 -4.84 -18.09 25.21
C GLY A 180 -4.92 -16.57 25.01
N ILE A 181 -4.06 -15.84 25.73
CA ILE A 181 -3.80 -14.41 25.53
C ILE A 181 -2.37 -14.10 25.93
N THR A 182 -1.69 -13.30 25.12
CA THR A 182 -0.42 -12.68 25.43
C THR A 182 -0.60 -11.18 25.52
N THR A 183 -0.13 -10.58 26.61
CA THR A 183 -0.20 -9.13 26.77
C THR A 183 0.95 -8.61 27.61
N ALA A 184 0.96 -7.32 27.92
CA ALA A 184 2.02 -6.66 28.66
C ALA A 184 1.44 -5.63 29.63
N ASP A 185 2.28 -5.11 30.53
CA ASP A 185 1.92 -4.01 31.42
C ASP A 185 1.91 -2.68 30.63
N TRP A 186 0.78 -2.35 30.01
CA TRP A 186 0.62 -1.11 29.23
C TRP A 186 0.29 0.07 30.14
N PHE A 187 1.29 0.90 30.48
CA PHE A 187 1.10 2.06 31.36
C PHE A 187 0.21 3.13 30.73
N GLU A 188 -1.08 3.15 31.07
CA GLU A 188 -2.07 4.09 30.49
C GLU A 188 -2.09 4.11 28.95
N GLY A 189 -1.83 2.95 28.33
CA GLY A 189 -1.68 2.84 26.87
C GLY A 189 -0.51 3.63 26.29
N ARG A 190 0.45 4.04 27.13
CA ARG A 190 1.74 4.56 26.70
C ARG A 190 2.74 3.41 26.62
N VAL A 191 3.14 3.10 25.40
CA VAL A 191 4.45 2.49 25.16
C VAL A 191 5.46 3.61 25.31
N LEU A 192 6.53 3.40 26.08
CA LEU A 192 7.63 4.36 26.13
C LEU A 192 8.14 4.52 24.69
N SER A 193 8.09 5.74 24.13
CA SER A 193 8.32 6.02 22.70
C SER A 193 9.77 5.79 22.22
N THR A 194 10.56 5.06 22.99
CA THR A 194 11.97 4.72 22.71
C THR A 194 12.20 3.23 22.58
N ALA A 195 11.17 2.39 22.75
CA ALA A 195 11.18 1.00 22.35
C ALA A 195 9.74 0.49 22.13
N LEU A 196 9.37 0.15 20.89
CA LEU A 196 8.13 -0.59 20.57
C LEU A 196 8.14 -2.05 21.09
N THR A 197 9.02 -2.36 22.04
CA THR A 197 9.17 -3.68 22.63
C THR A 197 8.70 -3.69 24.06
N VAL A 198 7.97 -4.73 24.46
CA VAL A 198 7.41 -4.87 25.80
C VAL A 198 7.71 -6.23 26.39
N ALA A 199 7.77 -6.32 27.71
CA ALA A 199 7.88 -7.60 28.41
C ALA A 199 6.51 -8.27 28.46
N PRO A 200 6.34 -9.49 27.92
CA PRO A 200 5.06 -10.17 27.90
C PRO A 200 4.78 -10.89 29.22
N TYR A 201 3.50 -11.15 29.45
CA TYR A 201 3.01 -12.24 30.29
C TYR A 201 1.89 -12.97 29.56
N PHE A 202 1.64 -14.20 29.97
CA PHE A 202 0.74 -15.13 29.27
C PHE A 202 -0.46 -15.48 30.16
N MET A 203 -1.61 -15.70 29.53
CA MET A 203 -2.82 -16.20 30.16
C MET A 203 -3.32 -17.40 29.38
N ILE A 204 -3.54 -18.53 30.06
CA ILE A 204 -3.99 -19.78 29.44
C ILE A 204 -5.27 -20.23 30.13
N ASN A 205 -6.26 -20.62 29.35
CA ASN A 205 -7.53 -21.05 29.90
C ASN A 205 -7.33 -22.33 30.73
N SER A 206 -7.72 -22.32 32.00
CA SER A 206 -7.58 -23.48 32.90
C SER A 206 -8.58 -24.62 32.65
N ARG A 207 -9.54 -24.45 31.73
CA ARG A 207 -10.70 -25.34 31.54
C ARG A 207 -10.86 -25.86 30.11
N ILE A 208 -9.80 -25.88 29.30
CA ILE A 208 -9.87 -26.32 27.88
C ILE A 208 -10.52 -27.71 27.75
N TYR A 209 -10.22 -28.62 28.67
CA TYR A 209 -10.76 -29.99 28.66
C TYR A 209 -12.29 -30.05 28.77
N ASP A 210 -12.93 -29.04 29.36
CA ASP A 210 -14.40 -28.99 29.48
C ASP A 210 -15.08 -28.80 28.11
N TYR A 211 -14.36 -28.26 27.12
CA TYR A 211 -14.92 -27.91 25.81
C TYR A 211 -14.68 -29.00 24.76
N VAL A 212 -13.51 -29.62 24.79
CA VAL A 212 -13.05 -30.58 23.76
C VAL A 212 -12.73 -31.97 24.30
N GLY A 213 -12.80 -32.18 25.62
CA GLY A 213 -12.40 -33.42 26.29
C GLY A 213 -10.88 -33.47 26.57
N LYS A 214 -10.44 -34.37 27.46
CA LYS A 214 -9.03 -34.43 27.91
C LYS A 214 -8.03 -34.71 26.79
N ALA A 215 -8.29 -35.72 25.96
CA ALA A 215 -7.35 -36.13 24.91
C ALA A 215 -7.11 -35.01 23.90
N GLU A 216 -8.18 -34.40 23.40
CA GLU A 216 -8.12 -33.28 22.47
C GLU A 216 -7.62 -32.00 23.15
N GLY A 217 -8.00 -31.80 24.41
CA GLY A 217 -7.63 -30.63 25.19
C GLY A 217 -6.14 -30.55 25.51
N ILE A 218 -5.42 -31.68 25.57
CA ILE A 218 -3.94 -31.67 25.63
C ILE A 218 -3.37 -31.03 24.37
N ARG A 219 -3.90 -31.39 23.20
CA ARG A 219 -3.42 -30.89 21.90
C ARG A 219 -3.68 -29.40 21.73
N TYR A 220 -4.88 -28.94 22.10
CA TYR A 220 -5.18 -27.52 22.14
C TYR A 220 -4.31 -26.75 23.14
N LEU A 221 -3.98 -27.36 24.29
CA LEU A 221 -3.10 -26.73 25.28
C LEU A 221 -1.68 -26.57 24.73
N GLU A 222 -1.17 -27.58 24.05
CA GLU A 222 0.14 -27.59 23.38
C GLU A 222 0.25 -26.51 22.30
N THR A 223 -0.72 -26.46 21.36
CA THR A 223 -0.73 -25.44 20.30
C THR A 223 -0.91 -24.04 20.88
N THR A 224 -1.85 -23.85 21.82
CA THR A 224 -2.10 -22.55 22.47
C THR A 224 -0.83 -22.03 23.17
N CYS A 225 -0.14 -22.86 23.95
CA CYS A 225 1.09 -22.42 24.63
C CYS A 225 2.18 -21.98 23.63
N THR A 226 2.29 -22.68 22.50
CA THR A 226 3.25 -22.33 21.43
C THR A 226 2.88 -21.04 20.73
N HIS A 227 1.61 -20.89 20.38
CA HIS A 227 1.02 -19.70 19.76
C HIS A 227 1.26 -18.46 20.63
N GLU A 228 0.87 -18.53 21.89
CA GLU A 228 1.00 -17.42 22.84
C GLU A 228 2.46 -17.07 23.11
N PHE A 229 3.34 -18.07 23.23
CA PHE A 229 4.76 -17.79 23.43
C PHE A 229 5.36 -17.01 22.23
N LEU A 230 4.92 -17.27 21.00
CA LEU A 230 5.37 -16.50 19.83
C LEU A 230 4.90 -15.04 19.89
N HIS A 231 3.70 -14.74 20.39
CA HIS A 231 3.32 -13.35 20.61
C HIS A 231 4.28 -12.64 21.58
N GLY A 232 4.78 -13.35 22.59
CA GLY A 232 5.82 -12.84 23.48
C GLY A 232 7.13 -12.52 22.74
N VAL A 233 7.54 -13.39 21.81
CA VAL A 233 8.68 -13.18 20.91
C VAL A 233 8.44 -11.95 20.04
N GLN A 234 7.27 -11.85 19.41
CA GLN A 234 6.87 -10.72 18.57
C GLN A 234 6.92 -9.40 19.33
N PHE A 235 6.46 -9.36 20.59
CA PHE A 235 6.60 -8.19 21.46
C PHE A 235 8.06 -7.84 21.77
N GLY A 236 8.97 -8.82 21.75
CA GLY A 236 10.40 -8.61 21.84
C GLY A 236 11.02 -7.94 20.61
N TYR A 237 10.40 -8.09 19.43
CA TYR A 237 10.82 -7.44 18.18
C TYR A 237 10.13 -6.09 17.98
N ASN A 238 8.80 -6.11 17.90
CA ASN A 238 7.93 -4.96 17.76
C ASN A 238 6.50 -5.38 18.12
N ALA A 239 6.03 -4.96 19.29
CA ALA A 239 4.67 -5.24 19.73
C ALA A 239 3.60 -4.57 18.85
N TYR A 240 4.01 -3.65 17.98
CA TYR A 240 3.16 -2.92 17.05
C TYR A 240 3.24 -3.38 15.58
N MET A 241 3.85 -4.53 15.28
CA MET A 241 3.84 -5.12 13.92
C MET A 241 2.40 -5.41 13.43
N PRO A 242 2.15 -5.74 12.13
CA PRO A 242 0.80 -5.95 11.62
C PRO A 242 0.18 -7.14 12.34
N THR A 243 -0.91 -6.92 13.08
CA THR A 243 -1.47 -7.96 13.95
C THR A 243 -2.08 -9.12 13.17
N TRP A 244 -2.56 -8.89 11.93
CA TRP A 244 -2.96 -10.00 11.04
C TRP A 244 -1.79 -10.98 10.82
N PHE A 245 -0.57 -10.47 10.66
CA PHE A 245 0.61 -11.31 10.47
C PHE A 245 1.11 -11.88 11.80
N MET A 246 0.89 -11.18 12.92
CA MET A 246 1.16 -11.72 14.27
C MET A 246 0.38 -13.01 14.49
N GLU A 247 -0.92 -12.99 14.24
CA GLU A 247 -1.81 -14.15 14.35
C GLU A 247 -1.44 -15.22 13.31
N ALA A 248 -1.29 -14.85 12.03
CA ALA A 248 -0.93 -15.80 10.97
C ALA A 248 0.39 -16.55 11.25
N SER A 249 1.41 -15.84 11.74
CA SER A 249 2.69 -16.44 12.09
C SER A 249 2.67 -17.19 13.44
N ALA A 250 1.80 -16.80 14.38
CA ALA A 250 1.54 -17.54 15.62
C ALA A 250 0.83 -18.87 15.35
N THR A 251 -0.10 -18.92 14.41
CA THR A 251 -0.68 -20.19 13.94
C THR A 251 0.35 -21.03 13.18
N TRP A 252 1.23 -20.42 12.38
CA TRP A 252 2.26 -21.14 11.65
C TRP A 252 3.28 -21.82 12.57
N ILE A 253 3.69 -21.16 13.66
CA ILE A 253 4.72 -21.72 14.55
C ILE A 253 4.25 -23.00 15.25
N GLU A 254 2.93 -23.19 15.40
CA GLU A 254 2.35 -24.43 15.94
C GLU A 254 2.74 -25.63 15.09
N VAL A 255 2.81 -25.46 13.77
CA VAL A 255 3.25 -26.50 12.82
C VAL A 255 4.72 -26.81 12.98
N MET A 256 5.54 -25.78 13.19
CA MET A 256 6.98 -25.95 13.39
C MET A 256 7.34 -26.55 14.75
N THR A 257 6.38 -26.61 15.68
CA THR A 257 6.60 -27.14 17.04
C THR A 257 5.96 -28.52 17.23
N TYR A 258 4.88 -28.80 16.50
CA TYR A 258 4.05 -30.00 16.62
C TYR A 258 3.58 -30.46 15.24
N ASP A 259 4.33 -31.39 14.66
CA ASP A 259 4.17 -31.81 13.27
C ASP A 259 3.49 -33.19 13.13
N GLY A 260 3.24 -33.85 14.26
CA GLY A 260 2.71 -35.21 14.38
C GLY A 260 3.77 -36.29 14.61
N GLY A 261 5.01 -35.89 14.91
CA GLY A 261 6.15 -36.76 15.16
C GLY A 261 6.73 -37.33 13.86
N ARG A 262 6.83 -36.52 12.80
CA ARG A 262 7.36 -36.99 11.51
C ARG A 262 8.86 -36.76 11.44
N ILE A 263 9.60 -37.86 11.50
CA ILE A 263 11.07 -37.91 11.37
C ILE A 263 11.64 -37.23 10.10
N ASP A 264 10.82 -37.00 9.07
CA ASP A 264 11.18 -36.29 7.82
C ASP A 264 10.06 -35.30 7.44
N ASP A 265 9.86 -34.33 8.32
CA ASP A 265 8.93 -33.22 8.17
C ASP A 265 9.41 -32.18 7.13
N GLY A 266 10.67 -32.30 6.69
CA GLY A 266 11.29 -31.54 5.61
C GLY A 266 11.83 -30.19 6.04
N ASP A 267 11.84 -29.91 7.35
CA ASP A 267 12.55 -28.76 7.88
C ASP A 267 14.02 -29.12 8.21
N THR A 268 14.78 -28.16 8.69
CA THR A 268 16.18 -28.38 9.10
C THR A 268 16.36 -28.31 10.61
N LEU A 269 15.28 -28.32 11.38
CA LEU A 269 15.27 -28.21 12.82
C LEU A 269 15.55 -29.60 13.42
N PRO A 270 16.54 -29.73 14.32
CA PRO A 270 16.80 -30.98 15.02
C PRO A 270 15.93 -31.04 16.29
N ASP A 271 14.62 -30.92 16.15
CA ASP A 271 13.69 -31.01 17.27
C ASP A 271 13.28 -32.49 17.54
N PRO A 272 12.78 -32.81 18.74
CA PRO A 272 12.41 -34.18 19.09
C PRO A 272 11.03 -34.53 18.53
N ASP A 273 11.00 -35.25 17.41
CA ASP A 273 9.78 -35.84 16.84
C ASP A 273 9.26 -37.00 17.71
N GLU A 274 8.37 -36.68 18.65
CA GLU A 274 7.80 -37.71 19.53
C GLU A 274 6.64 -38.44 18.81
N PRO A 275 6.66 -39.77 18.69
CA PRO A 275 5.59 -40.49 18.00
C PRO A 275 4.21 -40.23 18.60
N ASN A 276 3.26 -39.82 17.77
CA ASN A 276 1.87 -39.48 18.13
C ASN A 276 1.68 -38.17 18.91
N GLU A 277 2.65 -37.27 18.87
CA GLU A 277 2.42 -35.90 19.31
C GLU A 277 1.33 -35.19 18.49
N THR A 278 1.02 -33.96 18.89
CA THR A 278 0.07 -33.11 18.17
C THR A 278 0.53 -32.89 16.73
N ASP A 279 -0.41 -33.00 15.78
CA ASP A 279 -0.20 -32.67 14.36
C ASP A 279 -1.00 -31.40 14.08
N SER A 280 -0.35 -30.24 14.26
CA SER A 280 -0.97 -28.91 14.24
C SER A 280 -1.71 -28.63 12.93
N TYR A 281 -1.29 -29.24 11.83
CA TYR A 281 -2.00 -29.17 10.54
C TYR A 281 -3.49 -29.55 10.61
N ASN A 282 -3.93 -30.30 11.63
CA ASN A 282 -5.33 -30.66 11.81
C ASN A 282 -6.17 -29.57 12.48
N TYR A 283 -5.55 -28.56 13.09
CA TYR A 283 -6.20 -27.62 14.01
C TYR A 283 -6.60 -26.29 13.37
N TYR A 284 -5.90 -25.86 12.32
CA TYR A 284 -6.24 -24.64 11.57
C TYR A 284 -7.00 -24.91 10.25
N ILE A 285 -7.45 -26.16 10.01
CA ILE A 285 -8.15 -26.54 8.77
C ILE A 285 -9.48 -25.80 8.59
N HIS A 286 -10.14 -25.41 9.68
CA HIS A 286 -11.40 -24.67 9.63
C HIS A 286 -11.18 -23.22 9.17
N GLN A 287 -10.11 -22.61 9.65
CA GLN A 287 -9.64 -21.26 9.32
C GLN A 287 -9.20 -21.23 7.85
N LEU A 288 -8.43 -22.22 7.40
CA LEU A 288 -8.11 -22.40 5.98
C LEU A 288 -9.35 -22.60 5.13
N ARG A 289 -10.33 -23.41 5.57
CA ARG A 289 -11.57 -23.61 4.78
C ARG A 289 -12.27 -22.28 4.53
N ARG A 290 -12.34 -21.41 5.54
CA ARG A 290 -12.92 -20.08 5.40
C ARG A 290 -12.10 -19.21 4.45
N TRP A 291 -10.78 -19.15 4.63
CA TRP A 291 -9.88 -18.38 3.77
C TRP A 291 -10.00 -18.79 2.29
N PHE A 292 -9.89 -20.09 2.00
CA PHE A 292 -9.97 -20.64 0.66
C PHE A 292 -11.38 -20.53 0.02
N LEU A 293 -12.43 -20.25 0.80
CA LEU A 293 -13.78 -19.98 0.29
C LEU A 293 -13.98 -18.55 -0.22
N ILE A 294 -13.17 -17.61 0.26
CA ILE A 294 -13.23 -16.17 -0.06
C ILE A 294 -11.82 -15.62 -0.36
N PRO A 295 -11.11 -16.19 -1.34
CA PRO A 295 -9.73 -15.78 -1.65
C PRO A 295 -9.63 -14.37 -2.25
N ASP A 296 -10.79 -13.75 -2.53
CA ASP A 296 -10.99 -12.40 -3.03
C ASP A 296 -11.05 -11.33 -1.92
N ILE A 297 -10.99 -11.73 -0.65
CA ILE A 297 -10.79 -10.84 0.49
C ILE A 297 -9.30 -10.65 0.78
N SER A 298 -8.91 -9.44 1.19
CA SER A 298 -7.52 -9.07 1.43
C SER A 298 -6.84 -10.03 2.42
N LEU A 299 -5.58 -10.36 2.13
CA LEU A 299 -4.71 -11.10 3.04
C LEU A 299 -4.61 -10.45 4.43
N GLU A 300 -4.76 -9.13 4.50
CA GLU A 300 -4.68 -8.32 5.72
C GLU A 300 -6.00 -8.23 6.48
N SER A 301 -7.08 -8.77 5.90
CA SER A 301 -8.42 -8.73 6.46
C SER A 301 -8.52 -9.50 7.76
N ARG A 302 -9.33 -8.96 8.67
CA ARG A 302 -9.63 -9.56 9.98
C ARG A 302 -11.11 -9.83 10.16
N ILE A 303 -11.81 -10.08 9.05
CA ILE A 303 -13.23 -10.34 9.08
C ILE A 303 -13.46 -11.77 9.57
N GLY A 304 -13.77 -11.90 10.87
CA GLY A 304 -14.03 -13.17 11.52
C GLY A 304 -12.74 -13.88 11.93
N ASP A 305 -12.40 -14.99 11.27
CA ASP A 305 -11.19 -15.78 11.56
C ASP A 305 -10.24 -15.83 10.35
N HIS A 306 -10.30 -14.78 9.50
CA HIS A 306 -9.59 -14.74 8.23
C HIS A 306 -8.07 -14.64 8.45
N GLU A 307 -7.65 -13.87 9.44
CA GLU A 307 -6.26 -13.66 9.85
C GLU A 307 -5.57 -14.95 10.28
N TYR A 308 -6.28 -15.85 10.97
CA TYR A 308 -5.79 -17.20 11.27
C TYR A 308 -5.66 -18.03 10.00
N GLY A 309 -6.57 -17.87 9.04
CA GLY A 309 -6.48 -18.48 7.72
C GLY A 309 -5.31 -17.94 6.88
N SER A 310 -4.89 -16.70 7.12
CA SER A 310 -3.69 -16.09 6.52
C SER A 310 -2.40 -16.78 6.96
N VAL A 311 -2.45 -17.78 7.86
CA VAL A 311 -1.36 -18.75 8.10
C VAL A 311 -0.82 -19.35 6.79
N ILE A 312 -1.67 -19.50 5.78
CA ILE A 312 -1.26 -20.00 4.46
C ILE A 312 -0.15 -19.14 3.82
N TRP A 313 -0.12 -17.84 4.10
CA TRP A 313 0.95 -16.95 3.65
C TRP A 313 2.27 -17.20 4.40
N ALA A 314 2.22 -17.39 5.72
CA ALA A 314 3.41 -17.75 6.51
C ALA A 314 3.96 -19.13 6.11
N LEU A 315 3.07 -20.11 5.88
CA LEU A 315 3.42 -21.43 5.32
C LEU A 315 4.09 -21.29 3.96
N TYR A 316 3.51 -20.51 3.05
CA TYR A 316 4.11 -20.24 1.74
C TYR A 316 5.51 -19.65 1.84
N MET A 317 5.68 -18.61 2.68
CA MET A 317 6.98 -17.98 2.90
C MET A 317 8.00 -18.99 3.42
N ALA A 318 7.64 -19.75 4.45
CA ALA A 318 8.53 -20.74 5.07
C ALA A 318 8.87 -21.90 4.12
N GLU A 319 7.91 -22.42 3.36
CA GLU A 319 8.15 -23.52 2.43
C GLU A 319 8.98 -23.10 1.21
N ARG A 320 8.82 -21.85 0.73
CA ARG A 320 9.57 -21.37 -0.44
C ARG A 320 10.97 -20.84 -0.09
N PHE A 321 11.13 -20.18 1.07
CA PHE A 321 12.37 -19.47 1.41
C PHE A 321 13.06 -19.98 2.69
N GLY A 322 12.44 -20.96 3.37
CA GLY A 322 12.87 -21.45 4.69
C GLY A 322 12.25 -20.64 5.82
N TYR A 323 12.12 -21.25 7.00
CA TYR A 323 11.48 -20.63 8.18
C TYR A 323 12.12 -19.29 8.60
N ASP A 324 13.42 -19.11 8.28
CA ASP A 324 14.17 -17.93 8.71
C ASP A 324 13.63 -16.62 8.14
N ILE A 325 12.92 -16.66 7.00
CA ILE A 325 12.31 -15.48 6.40
C ILE A 325 11.33 -14.79 7.34
N ILE A 326 10.62 -15.54 8.20
CA ILE A 326 9.70 -14.98 9.20
C ILE A 326 10.50 -14.22 10.26
N ARG A 327 11.62 -14.78 10.71
CA ARG A 327 12.54 -14.12 11.64
C ARG A 327 13.20 -12.88 11.03
N GLN A 328 13.52 -12.90 9.74
CA GLN A 328 14.04 -11.75 8.99
C GLN A 328 12.99 -10.65 8.88
N PHE A 329 11.74 -11.00 8.57
CA PHE A 329 10.63 -10.05 8.56
C PHE A 329 10.48 -9.35 9.92
N TYR A 330 10.52 -10.08 11.04
CA TYR A 330 10.48 -9.45 12.37
C TYR A 330 11.65 -8.50 12.65
N ARG A 331 12.84 -8.76 12.09
CA ARG A 331 13.98 -7.82 12.18
C ARG A 331 13.71 -6.56 11.37
N ASN A 332 13.08 -6.69 10.20
CA ASN A 332 12.73 -5.58 9.33
C ASN A 332 11.59 -4.71 9.92
N THR A 333 10.79 -5.25 10.85
CA THR A 333 9.72 -4.49 11.54
C THR A 333 10.14 -3.84 12.86
N THR A 334 11.44 -3.79 13.21
CA THR A 334 11.90 -3.15 14.47
C THR A 334 11.64 -1.63 14.54
N ASP A 335 11.96 -0.99 15.68
CA ASP A 335 11.61 0.43 15.93
C ASP A 335 12.16 1.38 14.85
N GLY A 336 11.30 2.28 14.36
CA GLY A 336 11.58 3.20 13.26
C GLY A 336 11.50 2.60 11.85
N SER A 337 11.29 1.29 11.69
CA SER A 337 11.24 0.63 10.38
C SER A 337 9.88 0.00 10.01
N TYR A 338 8.88 0.02 10.90
CA TYR A 338 7.51 -0.44 10.57
C TYR A 338 6.89 0.37 9.44
N ARG A 339 6.54 -0.32 8.34
CA ARG A 339 6.02 0.26 7.09
C ARG A 339 4.94 -0.60 6.43
N GLU A 340 4.15 -1.34 7.23
CA GLU A 340 3.09 -2.24 6.74
C GLU A 340 3.63 -3.21 5.66
N MET A 341 3.02 -3.22 4.46
CA MET A 341 3.48 -4.01 3.31
C MET A 341 4.90 -3.66 2.84
N GLY A 342 5.41 -2.47 3.18
CA GLY A 342 6.78 -2.07 2.92
C GLY A 342 7.83 -2.97 3.57
N ASN A 343 7.52 -3.60 4.71
CA ASN A 343 8.46 -4.56 5.33
C ASN A 343 8.49 -5.90 4.60
N PHE A 344 7.38 -6.30 3.96
CA PHE A 344 7.37 -7.45 3.06
C PHE A 344 8.19 -7.16 1.80
N TYR A 345 8.12 -5.94 1.26
CA TYR A 345 8.98 -5.53 0.15
C TYR A 345 10.48 -5.78 0.47
N ASP A 346 10.95 -5.31 1.63
CA ASP A 346 12.35 -5.49 2.02
C ASP A 346 12.71 -6.98 2.15
N VAL A 347 11.89 -7.76 2.90
CA VAL A 347 12.24 -9.17 3.19
C VAL A 347 12.27 -10.03 1.93
N PHE A 348 11.38 -9.80 0.96
CA PHE A 348 11.40 -10.53 -0.30
C PHE A 348 12.59 -10.11 -1.17
N THR A 349 12.90 -8.82 -1.21
CA THR A 349 14.07 -8.30 -1.94
C THR A 349 15.36 -8.91 -1.41
N ASP A 350 15.51 -8.98 -0.09
CA ASP A 350 16.66 -9.61 0.58
C ASP A 350 16.77 -11.11 0.27
N ASN A 351 15.67 -11.76 -0.14
CA ASN A 351 15.59 -13.16 -0.51
C ASN A 351 15.51 -13.38 -2.04
N GLY A 352 15.92 -12.38 -2.84
CA GLY A 352 16.12 -12.52 -4.29
C GLY A 352 14.84 -12.56 -5.12
N THR A 353 13.73 -12.03 -4.60
CA THR A 353 12.46 -11.91 -5.33
C THR A 353 11.80 -10.57 -5.01
N THR A 354 10.68 -10.26 -5.65
CA THR A 354 9.87 -9.08 -5.33
C THR A 354 8.62 -9.51 -4.54
N LEU A 355 8.04 -8.60 -3.75
CA LEU A 355 6.73 -8.84 -3.12
C LEU A 355 5.68 -9.16 -4.20
N ALA A 356 5.77 -8.50 -5.35
CA ALA A 356 4.86 -8.73 -6.47
C ALA A 356 4.94 -10.19 -6.96
N GLU A 357 6.13 -10.67 -7.28
CA GLU A 357 6.30 -12.05 -7.75
C GLU A 357 6.01 -13.09 -6.67
N ALA A 358 6.39 -12.81 -5.43
CA ALA A 358 6.08 -13.68 -4.30
C ALA A 358 4.55 -13.84 -4.13
N PHE A 359 3.79 -12.75 -4.19
CA PHE A 359 2.34 -12.81 -4.04
C PHE A 359 1.66 -13.48 -5.25
N LYS A 360 2.10 -13.18 -6.48
CA LYS A 360 1.57 -13.85 -7.67
C LYS A 360 1.81 -15.37 -7.62
N THR A 361 3.01 -15.79 -7.26
CA THR A 361 3.32 -17.23 -7.09
C THR A 361 2.47 -17.87 -5.99
N PHE A 362 2.24 -17.18 -4.87
CA PHE A 362 1.38 -17.65 -3.79
C PHE A 362 -0.05 -17.94 -4.27
N THR A 363 -0.64 -17.07 -5.10
CA THR A 363 -1.98 -17.32 -5.66
C THR A 363 -2.01 -18.56 -6.57
N VAL A 364 -0.92 -18.83 -7.31
CA VAL A 364 -0.78 -20.06 -8.11
C VAL A 364 -0.67 -21.30 -7.21
N TRP A 365 0.11 -21.25 -6.14
CA TRP A 365 0.22 -22.36 -5.17
C TRP A 365 -1.14 -22.69 -4.53
N ASN A 366 -1.94 -21.67 -4.21
CA ASN A 366 -3.29 -21.84 -3.66
C ASN A 366 -4.26 -22.49 -4.65
N TYR A 367 -4.05 -22.34 -5.95
CA TYR A 367 -4.82 -23.10 -6.95
C TYR A 367 -4.55 -24.60 -6.82
N PHE A 368 -3.30 -25.02 -6.66
CA PHE A 368 -2.88 -26.42 -6.62
C PHE A 368 -3.02 -27.05 -5.23
N THR A 369 -4.13 -26.84 -4.54
CA THR A 369 -4.44 -27.50 -3.26
C THR A 369 -5.49 -28.61 -3.40
N HIS A 370 -5.63 -29.43 -2.36
CA HIS A 370 -6.61 -30.51 -2.26
C HIS A 370 -6.60 -31.48 -3.45
N ASN A 371 -7.70 -31.55 -4.19
CA ASN A 371 -7.87 -32.38 -5.38
C ASN A 371 -6.98 -31.95 -6.56
N ARG A 372 -6.34 -30.78 -6.49
CA ARG A 372 -5.39 -30.27 -7.50
C ARG A 372 -3.93 -30.40 -7.05
N ALA A 373 -3.65 -30.90 -5.85
CA ALA A 373 -2.30 -30.98 -5.28
C ALA A 373 -1.30 -31.82 -6.08
N ASN A 374 -1.75 -32.90 -6.71
CA ASN A 374 -0.88 -33.80 -7.48
C ASN A 374 -0.88 -33.48 -8.98
N THR A 375 -1.24 -32.25 -9.36
CA THR A 375 -1.21 -31.84 -10.77
C THR A 375 0.23 -31.69 -11.22
N ALA A 376 0.58 -32.25 -12.39
CA ALA A 376 1.90 -32.07 -12.96
C ALA A 376 2.07 -30.63 -13.47
N THR A 377 2.90 -29.86 -12.76
CA THR A 377 3.24 -28.47 -13.03
C THR A 377 4.76 -28.32 -13.19
N ASP A 378 5.18 -27.24 -13.83
CA ASP A 378 6.57 -26.78 -13.92
C ASP A 378 7.03 -25.99 -12.68
N MET A 379 6.09 -25.59 -11.82
CA MET A 379 6.33 -24.87 -10.56
C MET A 379 6.18 -25.80 -9.34
N PRO A 380 7.02 -25.65 -8.29
CA PRO A 380 6.80 -26.31 -7.00
C PRO A 380 5.49 -25.83 -6.34
N GLY A 381 5.03 -26.55 -5.31
CA GLY A 381 3.86 -26.19 -4.53
C GLY A 381 4.03 -26.63 -3.08
N TYR A 382 3.00 -26.47 -2.26
CA TYR A 382 3.08 -26.85 -0.85
C TYR A 382 3.33 -28.36 -0.68
N LYS A 383 4.25 -28.75 0.19
CA LYS A 383 4.55 -30.17 0.53
C LYS A 383 3.28 -30.92 0.95
N PHE A 384 2.42 -30.25 1.72
CA PHE A 384 1.15 -30.79 2.21
C PHE A 384 -0.09 -30.21 1.51
N ALA A 385 0.05 -29.77 0.25
CA ALA A 385 -1.04 -29.19 -0.54
C ALA A 385 -2.33 -30.02 -0.55
N HIS A 386 -2.21 -31.36 -0.50
CA HIS A 386 -3.34 -32.28 -0.48
C HIS A 386 -4.21 -32.19 0.80
N ARG A 387 -3.64 -31.72 1.92
CA ARG A 387 -4.34 -31.48 3.19
C ARG A 387 -5.10 -30.16 3.20
N PHE A 388 -4.64 -29.18 2.42
CA PHE A 388 -5.27 -27.87 2.37
C PHE A 388 -6.59 -27.92 1.59
N PRO A 389 -7.60 -27.11 1.95
CA PRO A 389 -8.86 -27.03 1.20
C PRO A 389 -8.62 -26.52 -0.23
N PRO A 390 -9.48 -26.89 -1.20
CA PRO A 390 -9.37 -26.36 -2.55
C PRO A 390 -9.77 -24.88 -2.55
N VAL A 391 -9.00 -24.02 -3.23
CA VAL A 391 -9.47 -22.65 -3.47
C VAL A 391 -10.79 -22.66 -4.23
N ALA A 392 -11.74 -21.88 -3.73
CA ALA A 392 -13.06 -21.75 -4.29
C ALA A 392 -13.02 -20.98 -5.61
N ILE A 393 -13.86 -21.44 -6.52
CA ILE A 393 -14.10 -20.81 -7.81
C ILE A 393 -15.59 -20.52 -7.82
N HIS A 394 -15.95 -19.24 -7.88
CA HIS A 394 -17.34 -18.85 -7.81
C HIS A 394 -18.10 -19.49 -9.00
N PRO A 395 -19.34 -20.00 -8.81
CA PRO A 395 -20.06 -20.66 -9.89
C PRO A 395 -20.25 -19.79 -11.14
N ASN A 396 -20.39 -18.48 -10.98
CA ASN A 396 -20.51 -17.52 -12.09
C ASN A 396 -19.19 -17.27 -12.84
N ASP A 397 -18.05 -17.73 -12.30
CA ASP A 397 -16.73 -17.60 -12.90
C ASP A 397 -16.30 -18.89 -13.63
N ILE A 398 -17.24 -19.82 -13.89
CA ILE A 398 -16.99 -21.01 -14.70
C ILE A 398 -17.75 -20.87 -16.02
N HIS A 399 -17.01 -20.70 -17.11
CA HIS A 399 -17.56 -20.42 -18.44
C HIS A 399 -17.41 -21.59 -19.41
N THR A 400 -18.47 -21.81 -20.18
CA THR A 400 -18.51 -22.79 -21.27
C THR A 400 -19.06 -22.22 -22.58
N SER A 401 -19.42 -20.93 -22.60
CA SER A 401 -20.00 -20.25 -23.78
C SER A 401 -19.25 -18.96 -24.04
N TYR A 402 -18.95 -18.70 -25.31
CA TYR A 402 -18.12 -17.58 -25.75
C TYR A 402 -18.77 -16.85 -26.95
N PRO A 403 -18.57 -15.53 -27.09
CA PRO A 403 -17.77 -14.67 -26.23
C PRO A 403 -18.45 -14.40 -24.86
N ILE A 404 -17.64 -14.05 -23.87
CA ILE A 404 -18.08 -13.62 -22.54
C ILE A 404 -17.37 -12.32 -22.18
N HIS A 405 -18.07 -11.45 -21.45
CA HIS A 405 -17.53 -10.26 -20.83
C HIS A 405 -18.12 -10.13 -19.43
N THR A 406 -17.31 -9.75 -18.47
CA THR A 406 -17.74 -9.58 -17.08
C THR A 406 -16.99 -8.41 -16.48
N ASP A 407 -17.76 -7.44 -16.00
CA ASP A 407 -17.28 -6.33 -15.19
C ASP A 407 -17.37 -6.69 -13.72
N PHE A 408 -16.28 -6.50 -12.98
CA PHE A 408 -16.28 -6.52 -11.54
C PHE A 408 -16.35 -5.09 -11.01
N ASN A 409 -17.42 -4.81 -10.26
CA ASN A 409 -17.54 -3.59 -9.48
C ASN A 409 -16.75 -3.72 -8.16
N SER A 410 -16.79 -2.67 -7.34
CA SER A 410 -16.09 -2.62 -6.06
C SER A 410 -16.49 -3.67 -5.03
N GLU A 411 -17.62 -4.37 -5.21
CA GLU A 411 -18.04 -5.45 -4.31
C GLU A 411 -17.63 -6.85 -4.81
N ALA A 412 -17.31 -6.98 -6.10
CA ALA A 412 -17.04 -8.27 -6.74
C ALA A 412 -15.58 -8.41 -7.21
N MET A 413 -14.82 -7.32 -7.31
CA MET A 413 -13.40 -7.40 -7.61
C MET A 413 -12.63 -7.92 -6.39
N PRO A 414 -11.51 -8.64 -6.59
CA PRO A 414 -10.66 -9.00 -5.47
C PRO A 414 -10.10 -7.74 -4.80
N GLU A 415 -10.21 -7.69 -3.47
CA GLU A 415 -9.59 -6.67 -2.61
C GLU A 415 -8.06 -6.62 -2.79
N HIS A 416 -7.40 -5.59 -2.25
CA HIS A 416 -5.94 -5.50 -2.30
C HIS A 416 -5.27 -6.76 -1.72
N PHE A 417 -4.19 -7.22 -2.36
CA PHE A 417 -3.50 -8.46 -1.98
C PHE A 417 -4.46 -9.64 -1.78
N SER A 418 -5.34 -9.83 -2.77
CA SER A 418 -6.22 -10.99 -2.89
C SER A 418 -6.33 -11.44 -4.35
N SER A 419 -7.07 -12.53 -4.59
CA SER A 419 -7.17 -13.15 -5.90
C SER A 419 -8.54 -13.74 -6.19
N ARG A 420 -8.97 -13.67 -7.46
CA ARG A 420 -10.20 -14.30 -7.95
C ARG A 420 -9.86 -15.28 -9.08
N TYR A 421 -10.48 -16.45 -9.04
CA TYR A 421 -10.19 -17.55 -9.97
C TYR A 421 -11.35 -17.70 -10.96
N ILE A 422 -11.05 -17.61 -12.25
CA ILE A 422 -12.01 -17.70 -13.35
C ILE A 422 -11.62 -18.85 -14.28
N VAL A 423 -12.54 -19.75 -14.59
CA VAL A 423 -12.29 -20.96 -15.36
C VAL A 423 -13.02 -20.93 -16.70
N PHE A 424 -12.27 -21.19 -17.76
CA PHE A 424 -12.76 -21.28 -19.13
C PHE A 424 -12.62 -22.72 -19.63
N LYS A 425 -13.75 -23.32 -20.00
CA LYS A 425 -13.81 -24.66 -20.59
C LYS A 425 -14.29 -24.62 -22.04
N PRO A 426 -13.70 -25.43 -22.94
CA PRO A 426 -14.10 -25.46 -24.34
C PRO A 426 -15.41 -26.25 -24.52
N THR A 427 -16.26 -25.78 -25.43
CA THR A 427 -17.42 -26.53 -25.95
C THR A 427 -17.21 -27.08 -27.36
N GLY A 428 -16.08 -26.71 -27.97
CA GLY A 428 -15.61 -27.17 -29.28
C GLY A 428 -14.16 -26.73 -29.46
N ILE A 429 -13.56 -27.05 -30.62
CA ILE A 429 -12.19 -26.62 -30.93
C ILE A 429 -12.23 -25.21 -31.53
N LEU A 430 -11.55 -24.28 -30.86
CA LEU A 430 -11.26 -22.93 -31.32
C LEU A 430 -9.77 -22.83 -31.68
N PRO A 431 -9.42 -22.52 -32.94
CA PRO A 431 -8.01 -22.36 -33.34
C PRO A 431 -7.28 -21.31 -32.51
N GLU A 432 -7.97 -20.21 -32.17
CA GLU A 432 -7.49 -19.15 -31.32
C GLU A 432 -8.56 -18.74 -30.32
N PHE A 433 -8.14 -18.49 -29.09
CA PHE A 433 -8.98 -18.06 -27.98
C PHE A 433 -8.21 -17.00 -27.18
N ALA A 434 -8.74 -15.78 -27.11
CA ALA A 434 -8.14 -14.71 -26.35
C ALA A 434 -8.87 -14.51 -25.02
N ILE A 435 -8.09 -14.18 -23.99
CA ILE A 435 -8.58 -13.65 -22.73
C ILE A 435 -7.92 -12.29 -22.54
N LYS A 436 -8.75 -11.25 -22.46
CA LYS A 436 -8.36 -9.86 -22.21
C LYS A 436 -8.79 -9.45 -20.81
N ILE A 437 -7.95 -8.68 -20.15
CA ILE A 437 -8.20 -8.03 -18.87
C ILE A 437 -8.12 -6.53 -19.09
N ASP A 438 -9.02 -5.80 -18.46
CA ASP A 438 -9.11 -4.34 -18.58
C ASP A 438 -9.37 -3.77 -17.17
N GLY A 439 -8.29 -3.30 -16.54
CA GLY A 439 -8.35 -2.58 -15.27
C GLY A 439 -8.57 -1.09 -15.49
N ALA A 440 -8.98 -0.37 -14.44
CA ALA A 440 -9.12 1.08 -14.50
C ALA A 440 -7.77 1.78 -14.75
N ASP A 441 -7.75 2.71 -15.72
CA ASP A 441 -6.57 3.46 -16.15
C ASP A 441 -5.94 4.29 -15.01
N LEU A 442 -4.72 3.97 -14.60
CA LEU A 442 -3.97 4.67 -13.54
C LEU A 442 -3.56 6.10 -13.91
N ALA A 443 -3.52 6.42 -15.20
CA ALA A 443 -3.23 7.74 -15.70
C ALA A 443 -3.83 7.95 -17.10
N PRO A 444 -4.35 9.14 -17.43
CA PRO A 444 -4.65 9.47 -18.82
C PRO A 444 -3.36 9.52 -19.66
N ILE A 445 -3.49 9.22 -20.94
CA ILE A 445 -2.38 9.33 -21.91
C ILE A 445 -1.93 10.79 -22.06
N ASP A 446 -2.89 11.72 -22.14
CA ASP A 446 -2.62 13.16 -22.16
C ASP A 446 -2.72 13.75 -20.75
N MET A 447 -1.56 14.08 -20.19
CA MET A 447 -1.42 14.66 -18.85
C MET A 447 -1.46 16.21 -18.88
N SER A 448 -1.58 16.85 -20.05
CA SER A 448 -1.46 18.31 -20.21
C SER A 448 -2.52 19.11 -19.46
N ASN A 449 -3.71 18.54 -19.29
CA ASN A 449 -4.85 19.18 -18.61
C ASN A 449 -4.88 18.91 -17.10
N LEU A 450 -3.94 18.14 -16.57
CA LEU A 450 -3.87 17.81 -15.14
C LEU A 450 -3.21 18.92 -14.32
N THR A 451 -3.70 19.07 -13.09
CA THR A 451 -3.04 19.92 -12.10
C THR A 451 -1.63 19.40 -11.81
N GLN A 452 -0.72 20.28 -11.38
CA GLN A 452 0.64 19.85 -11.01
C GLN A 452 0.62 18.82 -9.87
N THR A 453 -0.31 18.97 -8.93
CA THR A 453 -0.50 18.02 -7.82
C THR A 453 -0.88 16.64 -8.35
N ASP A 454 -1.87 16.55 -9.24
CA ASP A 454 -2.32 15.28 -9.80
C ASP A 454 -1.22 14.62 -10.64
N ARG A 455 -0.51 15.40 -11.47
CA ARG A 455 0.65 14.90 -12.23
C ARG A 455 1.74 14.34 -11.33
N THR A 456 2.05 15.01 -10.22
CA THR A 456 3.09 14.55 -9.29
C THR A 456 2.66 13.28 -8.55
N ARG A 457 1.38 13.17 -8.18
CA ARG A 457 0.84 11.95 -7.57
C ARG A 457 0.88 10.78 -8.55
N ILE A 458 0.41 10.98 -9.78
CA ILE A 458 0.44 9.96 -10.83
C ILE A 458 1.88 9.52 -11.12
N GLN A 459 2.81 10.47 -11.32
CA GLN A 459 4.20 10.11 -11.60
C GLN A 459 4.81 9.26 -10.48
N ARG A 460 4.55 9.61 -9.21
CA ARG A 460 5.01 8.82 -8.07
C ARG A 460 4.45 7.39 -8.08
N GLU A 461 3.19 7.21 -8.45
CA GLU A 461 2.59 5.87 -8.58
C GLU A 461 3.21 5.08 -9.74
N LEU A 462 3.40 5.70 -10.91
CA LEU A 462 4.04 5.06 -12.05
C LEU A 462 5.50 4.66 -11.71
N ASP A 463 6.26 5.53 -11.06
CA ASP A 463 7.62 5.24 -10.60
C ASP A 463 7.61 4.07 -9.59
N ARG A 464 6.63 4.02 -8.69
CA ARG A 464 6.44 2.92 -7.73
C ARG A 464 6.17 1.60 -8.44
N HIS A 465 5.38 1.58 -9.51
CA HIS A 465 5.15 0.36 -10.30
C HIS A 465 6.43 -0.18 -10.92
N THR A 466 7.26 0.71 -11.49
CA THR A 466 8.53 0.33 -12.10
C THR A 466 9.48 -0.31 -11.08
N PHE A 467 9.47 0.19 -9.84
CA PHE A 467 10.41 -0.26 -8.81
C PHE A 467 9.90 -1.46 -7.99
N THR A 468 8.59 -1.58 -7.78
CA THR A 468 8.02 -2.60 -6.88
C THR A 468 7.30 -3.73 -7.61
N GLY A 469 6.94 -3.54 -8.89
CA GLY A 469 6.11 -4.48 -9.63
C GLY A 469 4.63 -4.47 -9.22
N LEU A 470 4.24 -3.62 -8.26
CA LEU A 470 2.85 -3.50 -7.79
C LEU A 470 1.99 -2.70 -8.77
N ARG A 471 1.93 -3.14 -10.04
CA ARG A 471 1.06 -2.59 -11.09
C ARG A 471 -0.36 -3.07 -10.80
N GLY A 472 -1.24 -2.16 -10.39
CA GLY A 472 -2.69 -2.34 -10.14
C GLY A 472 -3.21 -3.79 -10.18
N TRP A 473 -3.30 -4.35 -11.39
CA TRP A 473 -3.75 -5.71 -11.64
C TRP A 473 -2.66 -6.62 -12.23
N ALA A 474 -2.64 -7.88 -11.78
CA ALA A 474 -1.84 -8.96 -12.36
C ALA A 474 -2.71 -10.14 -12.80
N ALA A 475 -2.20 -10.91 -13.77
CA ALA A 475 -2.94 -11.98 -14.42
C ALA A 475 -2.08 -13.21 -14.69
N LYS A 476 -2.27 -14.25 -13.88
CA LYS A 476 -1.65 -15.57 -14.13
C LYS A 476 -2.67 -16.49 -14.81
N PHE A 477 -2.20 -17.34 -15.71
CA PHE A 477 -3.02 -18.32 -16.41
C PHE A 477 -2.49 -19.72 -16.15
N ILE A 478 -3.37 -20.62 -15.74
CA ILE A 478 -3.10 -22.03 -15.59
C ILE A 478 -3.73 -22.75 -16.79
N VAL A 479 -2.89 -23.24 -17.69
CA VAL A 479 -3.29 -23.86 -18.95
C VAL A 479 -3.18 -25.37 -18.84
N LYS A 480 -4.32 -26.04 -18.72
CA LYS A 480 -4.37 -27.51 -18.62
C LYS A 480 -4.39 -28.13 -20.01
N LYS A 481 -3.40 -28.98 -20.29
CA LYS A 481 -3.23 -29.66 -21.56
C LYS A 481 -3.89 -31.05 -21.56
N ARG A 482 -4.20 -31.57 -22.76
CA ARG A 482 -4.85 -32.88 -22.96
C ARG A 482 -3.99 -34.05 -22.50
N ASN A 483 -2.66 -33.92 -22.59
CA ASN A 483 -1.69 -34.91 -22.10
C ASN A 483 -1.59 -34.97 -20.55
N GLY A 484 -2.32 -34.11 -19.83
CA GLY A 484 -2.33 -34.03 -18.37
C GLY A 484 -1.32 -33.06 -17.76
N THR A 485 -0.41 -32.46 -18.56
CA THR A 485 0.51 -31.43 -18.06
C THR A 485 -0.20 -30.08 -17.93
N THR A 486 0.33 -29.22 -17.07
CA THR A 486 -0.15 -27.86 -16.88
C THR A 486 0.99 -26.88 -17.11
N GLU A 487 0.70 -25.78 -17.82
CA GLU A 487 1.63 -24.69 -18.10
C GLU A 487 1.14 -23.43 -17.38
N ILE A 488 2.03 -22.72 -16.69
CA ILE A 488 1.71 -21.45 -16.04
C ILE A 488 2.20 -20.31 -16.94
N LYS A 489 1.33 -19.34 -17.22
CA LYS A 489 1.65 -18.14 -17.99
C LYS A 489 1.27 -16.88 -17.24
N GLU A 490 1.81 -15.76 -17.68
CA GLU A 490 1.46 -14.44 -17.17
C GLU A 490 1.18 -13.47 -18.32
N ALA A 491 0.14 -12.65 -18.16
CA ALA A 491 -0.01 -11.45 -18.98
C ALA A 491 0.21 -10.23 -18.09
N PHE A 492 1.25 -9.46 -18.39
CA PHE A 492 1.51 -8.24 -17.65
C PHE A 492 0.69 -7.08 -18.21
N THR A 493 0.11 -6.31 -17.29
CA THR A 493 -0.70 -5.14 -17.63
C THR A 493 0.16 -3.96 -18.06
N TYR A 494 -0.36 -3.19 -19.02
CA TYR A 494 0.19 -1.88 -19.38
C TYR A 494 0.20 -0.96 -18.17
N GLN A 495 1.26 -0.17 -18.05
CA GLN A 495 1.56 0.56 -16.82
C GLN A 495 0.46 1.57 -16.46
N ARG A 496 -0.10 2.28 -17.45
CA ARG A 496 -1.16 3.28 -17.26
C ARG A 496 -2.52 2.68 -17.51
N SER A 497 -2.75 2.12 -18.69
CA SER A 497 -4.09 1.64 -19.08
C SER A 497 -4.54 0.35 -18.40
N GLN A 498 -3.64 -0.36 -17.70
CA GLN A 498 -3.96 -1.60 -16.97
C GLN A 498 -4.64 -2.69 -17.82
N GLN A 499 -4.44 -2.65 -19.15
CA GLN A 499 -4.94 -3.68 -20.06
C GLN A 499 -3.87 -4.73 -20.34
N ALA A 500 -4.31 -5.97 -20.54
CA ALA A 500 -3.47 -7.05 -21.06
C ALA A 500 -4.34 -8.05 -21.81
N GLN A 501 -3.79 -8.74 -22.80
CA GLN A 501 -4.44 -9.85 -23.47
C GLN A 501 -3.46 -11.00 -23.71
N MET A 502 -3.92 -12.21 -23.48
CA MET A 502 -3.21 -13.43 -23.88
C MET A 502 -4.05 -14.22 -24.88
N THR A 503 -3.41 -14.70 -25.95
CA THR A 503 -4.05 -15.52 -26.99
C THR A 503 -3.53 -16.95 -26.92
N PHE A 504 -4.46 -17.89 -26.80
CA PHE A 504 -4.19 -19.32 -26.70
C PHE A 504 -4.55 -20.02 -28.01
N LYS A 505 -3.69 -20.93 -28.46
CA LYS A 505 -3.90 -21.73 -29.67
C LYS A 505 -4.52 -23.08 -29.31
N ASP A 506 -5.42 -23.56 -30.15
CA ASP A 506 -6.01 -24.90 -30.07
C ASP A 506 -6.80 -25.17 -28.77
N PHE A 507 -7.66 -24.22 -28.38
CA PHE A 507 -8.55 -24.35 -27.22
C PHE A 507 -9.70 -25.32 -27.51
N GLY A 508 -9.84 -26.37 -26.71
CA GLY A 508 -10.66 -27.55 -27.01
C GLY A 508 -9.91 -28.68 -27.71
N GLY A 509 -8.79 -28.36 -28.37
CA GLY A 509 -7.82 -29.31 -28.91
C GLY A 509 -6.82 -29.73 -27.84
N ASP A 510 -5.57 -29.30 -27.95
CA ASP A 510 -4.52 -29.51 -26.96
C ASP A 510 -4.87 -28.90 -25.59
N ILE A 511 -5.49 -27.71 -25.55
CA ILE A 511 -5.88 -27.07 -24.29
C ILE A 511 -7.29 -27.53 -23.89
N GLN A 512 -7.43 -28.05 -22.68
CA GLN A 512 -8.69 -28.60 -22.16
C GLN A 512 -9.37 -27.68 -21.13
N GLU A 513 -8.62 -26.81 -20.47
CA GLU A 513 -9.13 -25.84 -19.49
C GLU A 513 -8.10 -24.72 -19.35
N ILE A 514 -8.57 -23.49 -19.15
CA ILE A 514 -7.72 -22.36 -18.77
C ILE A 514 -8.32 -21.76 -17.50
N ALA A 515 -7.53 -21.61 -16.45
CA ALA A 515 -7.92 -20.82 -15.28
C ALA A 515 -7.14 -19.50 -15.27
N LEU A 516 -7.84 -18.38 -15.32
CA LEU A 516 -7.31 -17.05 -15.03
C LEU A 516 -7.33 -16.84 -13.51
N ILE A 517 -6.18 -16.48 -12.95
CA ILE A 517 -6.07 -15.92 -11.61
C ILE A 517 -5.94 -14.41 -11.79
N LEU A 518 -7.01 -13.69 -11.48
CA LEU A 518 -7.03 -12.24 -11.47
C LEU A 518 -6.61 -11.75 -10.08
N ILE A 519 -5.53 -10.97 -10.01
CA ILE A 519 -4.86 -10.64 -8.76
C ILE A 519 -4.83 -9.11 -8.62
N ASN A 520 -5.22 -8.61 -7.46
CA ASN A 520 -5.10 -7.20 -7.13
C ASN A 520 -3.80 -6.97 -6.35
N MET A 521 -2.85 -6.25 -6.97
CA MET A 521 -1.50 -6.07 -6.44
C MET A 521 -1.33 -4.77 -5.64
N HIS A 522 -2.39 -3.98 -5.45
CA HIS A 522 -2.28 -2.60 -4.99
C HIS A 522 -2.72 -2.42 -3.52
N PRO A 523 -1.80 -2.35 -2.53
CA PRO A 523 -2.12 -2.30 -1.09
C PRO A 523 -2.95 -1.10 -0.64
N ASP A 524 -2.71 0.09 -1.22
CA ASP A 524 -3.17 1.35 -0.62
C ASP A 524 -4.64 1.72 -0.92
N VAL A 525 -5.47 0.71 -1.19
CA VAL A 525 -6.90 0.81 -1.53
C VAL A 525 -7.12 1.51 -2.87
N GLU A 526 -7.62 0.76 -3.88
CA GLU A 526 -8.55 1.16 -4.97
C GLU A 526 -8.40 2.50 -5.71
N GLN A 527 -7.41 3.35 -5.41
CA GLN A 527 -7.39 4.73 -5.83
C GLN A 527 -6.69 4.86 -7.17
N VAL A 528 -7.49 4.81 -8.21
CA VAL A 528 -7.09 5.35 -9.49
C VAL A 528 -7.12 6.87 -9.40
N ILE A 529 -5.96 7.50 -9.61
CA ILE A 529 -5.86 8.97 -9.63
C ILE A 529 -6.33 9.45 -11.01
N ILE A 530 -7.54 10.00 -11.06
CA ILE A 530 -8.12 10.60 -12.27
C ILE A 530 -8.19 12.13 -12.13
N PRO A 531 -8.24 12.89 -13.25
CA PRO A 531 -8.50 14.32 -13.20
C PRO A 531 -9.75 14.65 -12.35
N GLY A 532 -9.57 15.34 -11.21
CA GLY A 532 -10.67 15.80 -10.36
C GLY A 532 -11.10 14.88 -9.21
N GLY A 533 -10.42 13.75 -8.96
CA GLY A 533 -10.71 12.90 -7.79
C GLY A 533 -10.00 11.55 -7.77
N THR A 534 -10.41 10.69 -6.84
CA THR A 534 -10.03 9.27 -6.77
C THR A 534 -11.30 8.44 -6.96
N PHE A 535 -11.27 7.47 -7.86
CA PHE A 535 -12.34 6.49 -8.03
C PHE A 535 -11.86 5.14 -7.49
N GLY A 536 -12.78 4.29 -7.03
CA GLY A 536 -12.45 2.92 -6.63
C GLY A 536 -11.97 2.10 -7.82
N GLY A 537 -11.26 0.99 -7.60
CA GLY A 537 -10.80 0.14 -8.69
C GLY A 537 -11.97 -0.40 -9.50
N ALA A 538 -11.74 -0.66 -10.78
CA ALA A 538 -12.63 -1.50 -11.57
C ALA A 538 -11.75 -2.41 -12.42
N VAL A 539 -12.24 -3.61 -12.66
CA VAL A 539 -11.58 -4.57 -13.54
C VAL A 539 -12.61 -5.41 -14.25
N SER A 540 -12.37 -5.69 -15.52
CA SER A 540 -13.18 -6.60 -16.31
C SER A 540 -12.29 -7.65 -16.98
N TYR A 541 -12.92 -8.75 -17.38
CA TYR A 541 -12.32 -9.64 -18.37
C TYR A 541 -13.28 -9.90 -19.52
N THR A 542 -12.70 -10.14 -20.68
CA THR A 542 -13.40 -10.56 -21.88
C THR A 542 -12.70 -11.79 -22.45
N ALA A 543 -13.45 -12.83 -22.79
CA ALA A 543 -12.87 -14.02 -23.41
C ALA A 543 -13.67 -14.46 -24.64
N GLY A 544 -12.95 -14.85 -25.70
CA GLY A 544 -13.58 -15.25 -26.96
C GLY A 544 -12.61 -15.38 -28.12
N LYS A 545 -13.15 -15.53 -29.32
CA LYS A 545 -12.35 -15.60 -30.54
C LYS A 545 -11.77 -14.20 -30.85
N PRO A 546 -10.46 -14.07 -31.11
CA PRO A 546 -9.89 -12.84 -31.64
C PRO A 546 -10.55 -12.44 -32.97
N PRO A 547 -10.71 -11.14 -33.26
CA PRO A 547 -11.21 -10.71 -34.56
C PRO A 547 -10.29 -11.17 -35.68
N THR A 548 -10.89 -11.61 -36.79
CA THR A 548 -10.17 -12.12 -37.97
C THR A 548 -9.77 -11.03 -38.98
N GLY A 549 -10.19 -9.79 -38.73
CA GLY A 549 -9.81 -8.69 -39.60
C GLY A 549 -8.30 -8.42 -39.53
N MET A 550 -7.77 -7.82 -40.59
CA MET A 550 -6.33 -7.72 -40.82
C MET A 550 -5.96 -6.29 -41.20
N LEU A 551 -4.90 -5.80 -40.57
CA LEU A 551 -4.26 -4.52 -40.84
C LEU A 551 -2.84 -4.77 -41.33
N SER A 552 -2.35 -3.96 -42.26
CA SER A 552 -0.99 -4.11 -42.80
C SER A 552 -0.33 -2.79 -43.12
N ASN A 553 0.94 -2.88 -43.51
CA ASN A 553 1.74 -1.75 -43.97
C ASN A 553 1.73 -0.57 -42.98
N VAL A 554 1.93 -0.87 -41.70
CA VAL A 554 2.08 0.17 -40.69
C VAL A 554 3.35 0.94 -40.96
N GLN A 555 3.21 2.25 -41.10
CA GLN A 555 4.31 3.17 -41.29
C GLN A 555 4.22 4.27 -40.25
N VAL A 556 5.39 4.67 -39.75
CA VAL A 556 5.52 5.82 -38.86
C VAL A 556 6.37 6.88 -39.55
N MET A 557 5.92 8.12 -39.48
CA MET A 557 6.64 9.28 -40.02
C MET A 557 6.49 10.47 -39.10
N GLN A 558 7.36 11.46 -39.26
CA GLN A 558 7.29 12.68 -38.48
C GLN A 558 6.10 13.54 -38.94
N GLY A 559 5.28 14.00 -38.00
CA GLY A 559 4.24 15.00 -38.21
C GLY A 559 4.50 16.30 -37.45
N SER A 560 3.60 17.26 -37.65
CA SER A 560 3.72 18.62 -37.09
C SER A 560 3.60 18.65 -35.56
N ASN A 561 2.73 17.82 -34.99
CA ASN A 561 2.48 17.75 -33.53
C ASN A 561 3.08 16.51 -32.87
N GLY A 562 3.58 15.56 -33.65
CA GLY A 562 4.23 14.34 -33.20
C GLY A 562 4.22 13.29 -34.31
N PRO A 563 4.64 12.05 -34.02
CA PRO A 563 4.62 10.96 -34.99
C PRO A 563 3.23 10.71 -35.57
N ILE A 564 3.17 10.52 -36.89
CA ILE A 564 1.98 10.07 -37.60
C ILE A 564 2.14 8.59 -37.90
N VAL A 565 1.16 7.80 -37.47
CA VAL A 565 1.04 6.38 -37.76
C VAL A 565 -0.02 6.19 -38.83
N THR A 566 0.30 5.47 -39.90
CA THR A 566 -0.64 5.13 -40.98
C THR A 566 -0.64 3.63 -41.26
N TRP A 567 -1.75 3.09 -41.72
CA TRP A 567 -1.91 1.66 -42.01
C TRP A 567 -2.93 1.42 -43.13
N ASN A 568 -2.95 0.19 -43.65
CA ASN A 568 -3.97 -0.31 -44.56
C ASN A 568 -4.97 -1.19 -43.80
N VAL A 569 -6.24 -1.14 -44.21
CA VAL A 569 -7.28 -2.08 -43.78
C VAL A 569 -7.48 -3.12 -44.87
N ASP A 570 -6.89 -4.30 -44.68
CA ASP A 570 -6.98 -5.39 -45.67
C ASP A 570 -8.30 -6.17 -45.52
N ASN A 571 -8.77 -6.32 -44.28
CA ASN A 571 -10.03 -6.97 -43.96
C ASN A 571 -10.63 -6.33 -42.70
N SER A 572 -11.85 -5.78 -42.81
CA SER A 572 -12.56 -5.14 -41.70
C SER A 572 -13.53 -6.06 -40.96
N THR A 573 -13.55 -7.37 -41.28
CA THR A 573 -14.48 -8.32 -40.67
C THR A 573 -14.28 -8.42 -39.17
N ASP A 574 -15.36 -8.26 -38.40
CA ASP A 574 -15.37 -8.33 -36.93
C ASP A 574 -14.51 -7.25 -36.24
N ILE A 575 -14.17 -6.17 -36.94
CA ILE A 575 -13.45 -5.03 -36.37
C ILE A 575 -14.40 -3.84 -36.23
N ARG A 576 -14.38 -3.22 -35.05
CA ARG A 576 -15.04 -1.94 -34.78
C ARG A 576 -14.02 -0.80 -34.75
N ASP A 577 -12.95 -1.00 -34.00
CA ASP A 577 -11.95 0.03 -33.72
C ASP A 577 -10.54 -0.48 -34.05
N VAL A 578 -9.61 0.45 -34.22
CA VAL A 578 -8.17 0.20 -34.31
C VAL A 578 -7.50 0.83 -33.11
N ALA A 579 -6.83 0.02 -32.29
CA ALA A 579 -5.99 0.51 -31.20
C ALA A 579 -4.59 0.83 -31.72
N ILE A 580 -4.05 1.97 -31.32
CA ILE A 580 -2.68 2.38 -31.60
C ILE A 580 -1.87 2.14 -30.32
N VAL A 581 -0.94 1.21 -30.40
CA VAL A 581 -0.06 0.81 -29.29
C VAL A 581 1.33 1.40 -29.52
N ARG A 582 1.89 2.01 -28.49
CA ARG A 582 3.23 2.60 -28.49
C ARG A 582 4.09 1.89 -27.45
N LYS A 583 5.29 1.47 -27.83
CA LYS A 583 6.37 1.07 -26.91
C LYS A 583 7.43 2.16 -26.90
N ARG A 584 7.86 2.57 -25.72
CA ARG A 584 8.97 3.50 -25.53
C ARG A 584 10.26 2.76 -25.20
N TYR A 585 11.35 3.24 -25.80
CA TYR A 585 12.71 2.89 -25.42
C TYR A 585 13.53 4.14 -25.12
N VAL A 586 14.27 4.13 -24.01
CA VAL A 586 15.22 5.17 -23.61
C VAL A 586 16.56 4.51 -23.34
N LEU A 587 17.63 5.07 -23.90
CA LEU A 587 19.00 4.60 -23.69
C LEU A 587 19.41 4.81 -22.22
N GLN A 588 19.88 3.77 -21.54
CA GLN A 588 20.39 3.84 -20.16
C GLN A 588 21.93 3.77 -20.11
N SER A 589 22.57 3.26 -21.17
CA SER A 589 24.02 3.19 -21.34
C SER A 589 24.44 3.31 -22.80
N GLU A 590 25.70 3.70 -23.05
CA GLU A 590 26.26 3.81 -24.41
C GLU A 590 26.29 2.48 -25.20
N THR A 591 26.10 1.34 -24.53
CA THR A 591 26.08 0.01 -25.15
C THR A 591 24.68 -0.50 -25.47
N ASP A 592 23.63 0.22 -25.09
CA ASP A 592 22.27 -0.29 -25.27
C ASP A 592 21.83 -0.20 -26.73
N VAL A 593 21.08 -1.21 -27.18
CA VAL A 593 20.55 -1.29 -28.55
C VAL A 593 19.04 -1.09 -28.52
N PRO A 594 18.47 -0.18 -29.34
CA PRO A 594 17.04 0.04 -29.38
C PRO A 594 16.24 -1.25 -29.61
N GLN A 595 15.26 -1.51 -28.74
CA GLN A 595 14.45 -2.73 -28.74
C GLN A 595 13.04 -2.48 -29.32
N PRO A 596 12.79 -2.78 -30.61
CA PRO A 596 11.44 -2.78 -31.16
C PRO A 596 10.59 -3.90 -30.52
N PHE A 597 9.29 -3.92 -30.84
CA PHE A 597 8.46 -5.11 -30.61
C PHE A 597 9.06 -6.31 -31.37
N GLN A 598 9.39 -7.38 -30.66
CA GLN A 598 9.99 -8.58 -31.27
C GLN A 598 8.93 -9.47 -31.91
N ASN A 599 7.72 -9.46 -31.36
CA ASN A 599 6.61 -10.30 -31.80
C ASN A 599 5.25 -9.65 -31.48
N PRO A 600 4.15 -10.18 -32.03
CA PRO A 600 2.83 -9.61 -31.76
C PRO A 600 2.33 -9.79 -30.32
N ASP A 601 2.83 -10.76 -29.56
CA ASP A 601 2.39 -10.98 -28.17
C ASP A 601 2.87 -9.84 -27.26
N GLU A 602 4.05 -9.27 -27.51
CA GLU A 602 4.54 -8.04 -26.84
C GLU A 602 3.66 -6.80 -27.09
N VAL A 603 2.80 -6.82 -28.12
CA VAL A 603 1.85 -5.73 -28.41
C VAL A 603 0.52 -5.93 -27.68
N LEU A 604 0.32 -7.09 -27.04
CA LEU A 604 -0.93 -7.44 -26.34
C LEU A 604 -0.78 -7.38 -24.82
N ALA A 605 0.45 -7.43 -24.30
CA ALA A 605 0.78 -7.35 -22.89
C ALA A 605 2.17 -6.73 -22.71
N ALA A 606 2.44 -6.14 -21.55
CA ALA A 606 3.81 -5.73 -21.21
C ALA A 606 4.73 -6.96 -21.12
N ALA A 607 6.03 -6.76 -21.36
CA ALA A 607 7.04 -7.80 -21.23
C ALA A 607 7.84 -7.65 -19.95
N ASP A 608 8.26 -8.80 -19.42
CA ASP A 608 9.26 -8.98 -18.37
C ASP A 608 10.46 -9.64 -19.05
N GLN A 609 11.52 -8.87 -19.30
CA GLN A 609 12.66 -9.26 -20.12
C GLN A 609 13.77 -9.93 -19.32
N ASP A 610 13.87 -9.62 -18.02
CA ASP A 610 14.87 -10.20 -17.12
C ASP A 610 14.31 -11.33 -16.23
N ASP A 611 13.04 -11.70 -16.43
CA ASP A 611 12.30 -12.75 -15.72
C ASP A 611 12.22 -12.50 -14.19
N ASN A 612 12.23 -11.23 -13.74
CA ASN A 612 12.17 -10.88 -12.32
C ASN A 612 10.74 -10.73 -11.77
N GLY A 613 9.72 -10.88 -12.63
CA GLY A 613 8.30 -10.73 -12.31
C GLY A 613 7.77 -9.29 -12.37
N ILE A 614 8.58 -8.33 -12.81
CA ILE A 614 8.25 -6.91 -13.01
C ILE A 614 8.38 -6.59 -14.49
N PRO A 615 7.34 -6.04 -15.14
CA PRO A 615 7.48 -5.63 -16.53
C PRO A 615 8.35 -4.39 -16.63
N GLU A 616 9.24 -4.32 -17.61
CA GLU A 616 10.15 -3.19 -17.83
C GLU A 616 9.74 -2.34 -19.04
N ASP A 617 8.99 -2.91 -19.97
CA ASP A 617 8.54 -2.17 -21.14
C ASP A 617 7.41 -1.19 -20.79
N ASP A 618 7.60 0.06 -21.19
CA ASP A 618 6.56 1.10 -21.19
C ASP A 618 5.78 0.99 -22.50
N ILE A 619 4.74 0.15 -22.47
CA ILE A 619 3.81 -0.12 -23.57
C ILE A 619 2.46 0.45 -23.19
N GLU A 620 1.88 1.25 -24.08
CA GLU A 620 0.61 1.93 -23.86
C GLU A 620 -0.26 1.98 -25.10
N ILE A 621 -1.58 1.87 -24.90
CA ILE A 621 -2.56 2.22 -25.93
C ILE A 621 -2.70 3.74 -25.93
N ILE A 622 -2.13 4.42 -26.92
CA ILE A 622 -2.12 5.90 -26.99
C ILE A 622 -3.35 6.47 -27.71
N GLY A 623 -4.16 5.61 -28.32
CA GLY A 623 -5.37 6.04 -29.01
C GLY A 623 -6.18 4.85 -29.52
N ARG A 624 -7.47 5.09 -29.71
CA ARG A 624 -8.38 4.20 -30.44
C ARG A 624 -9.14 5.02 -31.47
N VAL A 625 -9.22 4.52 -32.70
CA VAL A 625 -9.94 5.16 -33.80
C VAL A 625 -10.91 4.19 -34.45
N ASP A 626 -11.95 4.72 -35.07
CA ASP A 626 -12.89 3.92 -35.87
C ASP A 626 -12.16 3.24 -37.05
N ILE A 627 -12.59 2.05 -37.44
CA ILE A 627 -11.99 1.26 -38.54
C ILE A 627 -11.92 2.00 -39.89
N THR A 628 -12.72 3.04 -40.10
CA THR A 628 -12.67 3.88 -41.31
C THR A 628 -11.46 4.81 -41.35
N GLN A 629 -10.79 5.03 -40.21
CA GLN A 629 -9.56 5.81 -40.13
C GLN A 629 -8.34 4.94 -40.42
N THR A 630 -7.39 5.52 -41.15
CA THR A 630 -6.12 4.87 -41.56
C THR A 630 -4.90 5.71 -41.17
N ARG A 631 -5.11 6.72 -40.32
CA ARG A 631 -4.11 7.69 -39.88
C ARG A 631 -4.41 8.11 -38.45
N PHE A 632 -3.38 8.13 -37.60
CA PHE A 632 -3.40 8.69 -36.25
C PHE A 632 -2.15 9.56 -36.04
N GLU A 633 -2.27 10.65 -35.30
CA GLU A 633 -1.14 11.52 -34.95
C GLU A 633 -0.99 11.51 -33.43
N ASP A 634 0.14 10.97 -32.94
CA ASP A 634 0.46 10.90 -31.52
C ASP A 634 0.91 12.27 -31.02
N THR A 635 0.03 12.95 -30.28
CA THR A 635 0.32 14.25 -29.66
C THR A 635 0.78 14.14 -28.20
N ALA A 636 0.86 12.93 -27.65
CA ALA A 636 1.21 12.66 -26.25
C ALA A 636 2.68 12.24 -26.07
N VAL A 637 3.53 12.68 -27.00
CA VAL A 637 4.97 12.45 -26.99
C VAL A 637 5.61 13.09 -25.74
N PHE A 638 6.49 12.34 -25.07
CA PHE A 638 7.23 12.72 -23.85
C PHE A 638 6.37 12.96 -22.60
N GLN A 639 5.04 12.82 -22.68
CA GLN A 639 4.16 12.88 -21.50
C GLN A 639 4.39 11.69 -20.55
N ASP A 640 5.02 10.64 -21.06
CA ASP A 640 5.39 9.43 -20.33
C ASP A 640 6.81 9.48 -19.74
N VAL A 641 7.65 10.44 -20.14
CA VAL A 641 9.08 10.52 -19.76
C VAL A 641 9.29 11.53 -18.63
N ASP A 642 10.17 11.21 -17.67
CA ASP A 642 10.70 12.22 -16.75
C ASP A 642 11.75 13.09 -17.46
N VAL A 643 11.29 14.22 -18.02
CA VAL A 643 12.13 15.18 -18.73
C VAL A 643 13.13 15.93 -17.86
N ASN A 644 13.06 15.78 -16.53
CA ASN A 644 13.99 16.39 -15.59
C ASN A 644 15.10 15.44 -15.16
N SER A 645 14.99 14.16 -15.51
CA SER A 645 16.04 13.17 -15.30
C SER A 645 17.34 13.61 -15.99
N ILE A 646 18.46 13.45 -15.30
CA ILE A 646 19.79 13.70 -15.87
C ILE A 646 20.13 12.76 -17.04
N PHE A 647 19.39 11.65 -17.16
CA PHE A 647 19.51 10.68 -18.24
C PHE A 647 18.51 10.94 -19.39
N PHE A 648 17.63 11.95 -19.26
CA PHE A 648 16.72 12.28 -20.33
C PHE A 648 17.48 12.80 -21.55
N ASP A 649 17.49 12.00 -22.61
CA ASP A 649 17.99 12.40 -23.91
C ASP A 649 16.85 12.39 -24.94
N PRO A 650 16.35 13.57 -25.35
CA PRO A 650 15.29 13.66 -26.35
C PRO A 650 15.71 13.16 -27.74
N VAL A 651 17.01 13.06 -28.02
CA VAL A 651 17.55 12.62 -29.32
C VAL A 651 17.67 11.10 -29.39
N ASN A 652 17.78 10.42 -28.24
CA ASN A 652 17.88 8.97 -28.13
C ASN A 652 16.63 8.32 -27.51
N THR A 653 15.54 9.07 -27.34
CA THR A 653 14.22 8.51 -27.00
C THR A 653 13.56 7.98 -28.27
N HIS A 654 13.32 6.66 -28.33
CA HIS A 654 12.69 5.99 -29.47
C HIS A 654 11.26 5.55 -29.14
N TYR A 655 10.34 5.77 -30.07
CA TYR A 655 9.01 5.18 -30.06
C TYR A 655 8.81 4.18 -31.18
N TYR A 656 8.23 3.05 -30.82
CA TYR A 656 7.80 1.99 -31.72
C TYR A 656 6.29 1.88 -31.69
N TYR A 657 5.67 1.66 -32.84
CA TYR A 657 4.23 1.66 -32.98
C TYR A 657 3.73 0.35 -33.56
N ALA A 658 2.56 -0.06 -33.10
CA ALA A 658 1.77 -1.11 -33.70
C ALA A 658 0.31 -0.67 -33.75
N VAL A 659 -0.44 -1.19 -34.73
CA VAL A 659 -1.89 -1.02 -34.79
C VAL A 659 -2.56 -2.37 -34.65
N VAL A 660 -3.61 -2.41 -33.87
CA VAL A 660 -4.26 -3.67 -33.49
C VAL A 660 -5.75 -3.57 -33.80
N PRO A 661 -6.32 -4.50 -34.58
CA PRO A 661 -7.76 -4.53 -34.80
C PRO A 661 -8.49 -4.90 -33.51
N VAL A 662 -9.60 -4.23 -33.21
CA VAL A 662 -10.38 -4.44 -31.99
C VAL A 662 -11.85 -4.70 -32.34
N ASN A 663 -12.41 -5.79 -31.83
CA ASN A 663 -13.82 -6.11 -32.05
C ASN A 663 -14.76 -5.31 -31.13
N ALA A 664 -16.06 -5.48 -31.32
CA ALA A 664 -17.08 -4.77 -30.52
C ALA A 664 -17.03 -5.09 -29.01
N MET A 665 -16.43 -6.23 -28.62
CA MET A 665 -16.25 -6.66 -27.23
C MET A 665 -14.92 -6.19 -26.63
N GLY A 666 -14.10 -5.47 -27.40
CA GLY A 666 -12.78 -4.98 -26.95
C GLY A 666 -11.63 -5.99 -27.08
N ILE A 667 -11.87 -7.19 -27.62
CA ILE A 667 -10.81 -8.19 -27.89
C ILE A 667 -9.95 -7.70 -29.05
N MET A 668 -8.65 -7.75 -28.84
CA MET A 668 -7.62 -7.38 -29.81
C MET A 668 -7.32 -8.57 -30.73
N GLY A 669 -7.22 -8.34 -32.04
CA GLY A 669 -6.81 -9.33 -33.04
C GLY A 669 -5.32 -9.29 -33.29
N THR A 670 -4.87 -9.82 -34.44
CA THR A 670 -3.44 -9.87 -34.79
C THR A 670 -2.86 -8.45 -34.99
N PRO A 671 -1.86 -8.05 -34.19
CA PRO A 671 -1.16 -6.79 -34.36
C PRO A 671 -0.42 -6.67 -35.69
N SER A 672 -0.37 -5.45 -36.22
CA SER A 672 0.49 -5.06 -37.33
C SER A 672 1.54 -4.07 -36.79
N ILE A 673 2.82 -4.40 -36.94
CA ILE A 673 3.92 -3.68 -36.28
C ILE A 673 4.64 -2.80 -37.32
N ALA A 674 4.94 -1.54 -36.96
CA ALA A 674 5.79 -0.68 -37.78
C ALA A 674 7.22 -1.24 -37.79
N PRO A 675 7.85 -1.44 -38.97
CA PRO A 675 9.17 -2.06 -39.05
C PRO A 675 10.29 -1.20 -38.47
N ASN A 676 10.08 0.11 -38.37
CA ASN A 676 11.06 1.06 -37.85
C ASN A 676 10.45 1.86 -36.71
N GLY A 677 11.27 2.16 -35.70
CA GLY A 677 10.95 3.16 -34.69
C GLY A 677 11.15 4.57 -35.22
N ILE A 678 10.66 5.55 -34.47
CA ILE A 678 10.87 6.97 -34.71
C ILE A 678 11.44 7.62 -33.45
N VAL A 679 12.45 8.46 -33.62
CA VAL A 679 12.80 9.44 -32.59
C VAL A 679 11.86 10.62 -32.81
N PRO A 680 10.97 10.94 -31.86
CA PRO A 680 10.05 12.05 -32.03
C PRO A 680 10.84 13.34 -32.20
N ARG A 681 10.74 13.94 -33.37
CA ARG A 681 11.41 15.21 -33.64
C ARG A 681 10.44 16.33 -33.33
N PHE A 682 11.00 17.40 -32.78
CA PHE A 682 10.29 18.61 -32.39
C PHE A 682 9.75 19.44 -33.58
N ASP A 683 10.06 19.01 -34.80
CA ASP A 683 9.98 19.69 -36.09
C ASP A 683 10.40 21.16 -36.06
N THR A 684 11.65 21.40 -36.49
CA THR A 684 11.87 22.38 -37.54
C THR A 684 12.88 21.82 -38.55
N PRO A 685 12.74 22.11 -39.84
CA PRO A 685 13.81 21.99 -40.83
C PRO A 685 15.08 22.81 -40.48
N SER A 686 15.11 23.50 -39.33
CA SER A 686 16.06 24.56 -39.01
C SER A 686 16.96 24.29 -37.79
N ASN A 687 16.90 23.14 -37.12
CA ASN A 687 17.60 22.89 -35.84
C ASN A 687 17.20 23.89 -34.73
N ALA A 688 15.92 24.30 -34.68
CA ALA A 688 15.44 25.19 -33.63
C ALA A 688 15.30 24.43 -32.29
N PRO A 689 15.69 25.05 -31.16
CA PRO A 689 15.56 24.45 -29.84
C PRO A 689 14.08 24.40 -29.43
N ALA A 690 13.70 23.33 -28.74
CA ALA A 690 12.42 23.23 -28.07
C ALA A 690 12.62 23.16 -26.56
N PHE A 691 11.54 23.33 -25.79
CA PHE A 691 11.62 23.51 -24.34
C PHE A 691 10.63 22.62 -23.59
N PHE A 692 11.06 22.13 -22.44
CA PHE A 692 10.25 21.46 -21.44
C PHE A 692 10.32 22.28 -20.15
N LEU A 693 9.17 22.49 -19.52
CA LEU A 693 9.05 23.28 -18.31
C LEU A 693 8.47 22.44 -17.19
N GLN A 694 9.01 22.62 -15.99
CA GLN A 694 8.41 22.13 -14.76
C GLN A 694 8.21 23.29 -13.80
N THR A 695 7.02 23.38 -13.22
CA THR A 695 6.67 24.44 -12.27
C THR A 695 6.29 23.80 -10.94
N GLN A 696 7.01 24.14 -9.88
CA GLN A 696 6.75 23.65 -8.53
C GLN A 696 6.41 24.78 -7.57
N PRO A 697 5.43 24.61 -6.65
CA PRO A 697 5.17 25.60 -5.61
C PRO A 697 6.41 25.82 -4.74
N HIS A 698 6.83 27.09 -4.59
CA HIS A 698 7.99 27.46 -3.76
C HIS A 698 7.58 28.33 -2.55
N GLY A 699 6.45 29.03 -2.64
CA GLY A 699 5.85 29.80 -1.56
C GLY A 699 4.58 30.52 -2.02
N THR A 700 3.95 31.31 -1.15
CA THR A 700 2.75 32.07 -1.54
C THR A 700 3.08 33.06 -2.66
N GLY A 701 2.45 32.87 -3.83
CA GLY A 701 2.69 33.70 -5.02
C GLY A 701 4.07 33.51 -5.64
N ALA A 702 4.77 32.42 -5.30
CA ALA A 702 6.09 32.09 -5.84
C ALA A 702 6.16 30.63 -6.29
N TRP A 703 6.67 30.42 -7.50
CA TRP A 703 6.90 29.10 -8.06
C TRP A 703 8.33 29.00 -8.57
N GLN A 704 8.98 27.89 -8.27
CA GLN A 704 10.22 27.50 -8.92
C GLN A 704 9.88 27.00 -10.32
N VAL A 705 10.62 27.46 -11.31
CA VAL A 705 10.44 27.08 -12.72
C VAL A 705 11.75 26.53 -13.23
N GLU A 706 11.74 25.27 -13.64
CA GLU A 706 12.84 24.63 -14.34
C GLU A 706 12.54 24.59 -15.83
N VAL A 707 13.56 24.85 -16.64
CA VAL A 707 13.49 24.87 -18.10
C VAL A 707 14.60 23.98 -18.64
N GLN A 708 14.22 22.93 -19.36
CA GLN A 708 15.14 22.08 -20.13
C GLN A 708 14.97 22.40 -21.62
N SER A 709 16.08 22.54 -22.35
CA SER A 709 16.08 22.69 -23.82
C SER A 709 16.64 21.45 -24.52
N THR A 710 16.20 21.22 -25.75
CA THR A 710 16.65 20.12 -26.59
C THR A 710 18.03 20.33 -27.21
N LEU A 711 18.55 21.56 -27.17
CA LEU A 711 19.84 21.94 -27.73
C LEU A 711 20.54 22.97 -26.82
N PRO A 712 21.88 23.04 -26.81
CA PRO A 712 22.60 24.12 -26.14
C PRO A 712 22.20 25.49 -26.70
N LEU A 713 22.12 26.48 -25.81
CA LEU A 713 21.73 27.85 -26.17
C LEU A 713 22.90 28.82 -26.03
N GLN A 714 22.89 29.89 -26.82
CA GLN A 714 23.87 30.96 -26.75
C GLN A 714 23.78 31.74 -25.42
N SER A 715 22.59 31.82 -24.84
CA SER A 715 22.31 32.50 -23.57
C SER A 715 21.06 31.91 -22.93
N ALA A 716 20.78 32.29 -21.67
CA ALA A 716 19.53 31.93 -21.01
C ALA A 716 18.32 32.32 -21.88
N PRO A 717 17.31 31.43 -22.03
CA PRO A 717 16.14 31.72 -22.84
C PRO A 717 15.28 32.81 -22.17
N HIS A 718 14.60 33.60 -22.97
CA HIS A 718 13.66 34.60 -22.49
C HIS A 718 12.33 33.92 -22.16
N LEU A 719 12.03 33.77 -20.88
CA LEU A 719 10.79 33.17 -20.38
C LEU A 719 9.85 34.24 -19.81
N THR A 720 8.61 34.23 -20.30
CA THR A 720 7.52 35.07 -19.81
C THR A 720 6.33 34.21 -19.44
N VAL A 721 5.55 34.63 -18.45
CA VAL A 721 4.27 33.99 -18.10
C VAL A 721 3.14 35.02 -18.16
N GLU A 722 2.01 34.62 -18.72
CA GLU A 722 0.77 35.39 -18.74
C GLU A 722 -0.19 34.81 -17.70
N SER A 723 -0.71 35.64 -16.80
CA SER A 723 -1.69 35.25 -15.78
C SER A 723 -3.11 35.14 -16.35
N PRO A 724 -4.05 34.53 -15.61
CA PRO A 724 -5.48 34.57 -15.93
C PRO A 724 -6.02 35.98 -16.17
N ASN A 725 -5.47 36.97 -15.47
CA ASN A 725 -5.84 38.37 -15.58
C ASN A 725 -5.11 39.12 -16.70
N LYS A 726 -4.32 38.41 -17.53
CA LYS A 726 -3.50 38.97 -18.62
C LYS A 726 -2.30 39.82 -18.14
N ASP A 727 -1.90 39.70 -16.88
CA ASP A 727 -0.64 40.26 -16.40
C ASP A 727 0.53 39.43 -16.94
N SER A 728 1.61 40.10 -17.35
CA SER A 728 2.81 39.44 -17.85
C SER A 728 3.96 39.55 -16.86
N TYR A 729 4.61 38.43 -16.53
CA TYR A 729 5.80 38.38 -15.68
C TYR A 729 6.97 37.78 -16.46
N THR A 730 8.14 38.40 -16.35
CA THR A 730 9.40 37.82 -16.86
C THR A 730 10.06 37.00 -15.77
N VAL A 731 10.46 35.76 -16.10
CA VAL A 731 11.20 34.88 -15.19
C VAL A 731 12.68 34.98 -15.55
N PHE A 732 13.49 35.42 -14.60
CA PHE A 732 14.94 35.42 -14.75
C PHE A 732 15.48 34.02 -14.50
N LEU A 733 16.16 33.48 -15.52
CA LEU A 733 16.67 32.11 -15.54
C LEU A 733 18.18 32.12 -15.29
N THR A 734 18.62 31.29 -14.35
CA THR A 734 20.02 31.00 -14.04
C THR A 734 20.39 29.67 -14.66
N GLN A 735 21.52 29.60 -15.35
CA GLN A 735 21.98 28.39 -16.01
C GLN A 735 22.50 27.36 -14.99
N GLU A 736 22.03 26.12 -15.09
CA GLU A 736 22.55 24.98 -14.34
C GLU A 736 23.48 24.13 -15.22
N THR A 737 23.08 23.87 -16.47
CA THR A 737 23.87 23.14 -17.47
C THR A 737 23.76 23.82 -18.84
N GLU A 738 24.42 23.30 -19.88
CA GLU A 738 24.31 23.85 -21.24
C GLU A 738 22.88 23.85 -21.81
N THR A 739 22.00 23.00 -21.26
CA THR A 739 20.61 22.84 -21.70
C THR A 739 19.57 22.99 -20.58
N LYS A 740 19.99 23.30 -19.34
CA LYS A 740 19.09 23.43 -18.18
C LYS A 740 19.21 24.80 -17.50
N TRP A 741 18.07 25.39 -17.17
CA TRP A 741 17.99 26.64 -16.41
C TRP A 741 16.92 26.57 -15.32
N ILE A 742 17.13 27.35 -14.26
CA ILE A 742 16.21 27.47 -13.15
C ILE A 742 15.88 28.93 -12.85
N GLY A 743 14.64 29.21 -12.47
CA GLY A 743 14.20 30.53 -12.10
C GLY A 743 13.06 30.50 -11.09
N THR A 744 12.62 31.68 -10.69
CA THR A 744 11.47 31.83 -9.80
C THR A 744 10.46 32.79 -10.41
N LEU A 745 9.25 32.29 -10.68
CA LEU A 745 8.10 33.14 -10.98
C LEU A 745 7.58 33.73 -9.65
N ARG A 746 7.40 35.05 -9.60
CA ARG A 746 6.79 35.75 -8.46
C ARG A 746 5.69 36.68 -8.96
N THR A 747 4.51 36.60 -8.35
CA THR A 747 3.40 37.52 -8.63
C THR A 747 3.41 38.72 -7.68
N ASN A 748 2.83 39.83 -8.12
CA ASN A 748 2.51 40.95 -7.25
C ASN A 748 1.14 40.68 -6.60
N GLY A 749 1.03 40.79 -5.27
CA GLY A 749 -0.20 40.42 -4.58
C GLY A 749 -0.52 38.93 -4.61
N PHE A 750 -1.72 38.58 -4.13
CA PHE A 750 -2.20 37.21 -4.22
C PHE A 750 -2.40 36.84 -5.69
N PRO A 751 -1.83 35.72 -6.15
CA PRO A 751 -2.00 35.29 -7.52
C PRO A 751 -3.48 35.04 -7.84
N PRO A 752 -3.99 35.49 -9.00
CA PRO A 752 -5.33 35.14 -9.45
C PRO A 752 -5.46 33.64 -9.69
N THR A 753 -6.60 33.08 -9.29
CA THR A 753 -6.99 31.70 -9.62
C THR A 753 -7.20 31.57 -11.13
N GLY A 754 -6.65 30.51 -11.72
CA GLY A 754 -6.83 30.15 -13.12
C GLY A 754 -5.55 29.66 -13.78
N LEU A 755 -5.61 29.56 -15.11
CA LEU A 755 -4.53 29.08 -15.97
C LEU A 755 -3.46 30.15 -16.23
N TYR A 756 -2.21 29.83 -15.93
CA TYR A 756 -1.03 30.61 -16.29
C TYR A 756 -0.39 30.00 -17.54
N LEU A 757 0.04 30.86 -18.47
CA LEU A 757 0.58 30.46 -19.78
C LEU A 757 2.02 30.95 -19.95
N TYR A 758 2.96 30.02 -20.09
CA TYR A 758 4.35 30.35 -20.43
C TYR A 758 4.53 30.59 -21.92
N LYS A 759 5.39 31.56 -22.23
CA LYS A 759 5.93 31.84 -23.57
C LYS A 759 7.44 31.94 -23.44
N ILE A 760 8.15 31.19 -24.28
CA ILE A 760 9.61 31.12 -24.25
C ILE A 760 10.21 31.49 -25.61
N ARG A 761 11.42 32.03 -25.58
CA ARG A 761 12.26 32.24 -26.76
C ARG A 761 13.72 32.00 -26.42
N GLY A 762 14.38 31.06 -27.09
CA GLY A 762 15.83 30.84 -26.98
C GLY A 762 16.49 30.74 -28.34
N GLN A 763 17.81 30.89 -28.37
CA GLN A 763 18.60 30.89 -29.61
C GLN A 763 19.84 30.02 -29.44
N THR A 764 20.12 29.15 -30.43
CA THR A 764 21.32 28.31 -30.46
C THR A 764 22.57 29.16 -30.76
N PRO A 765 23.79 28.64 -30.50
CA PRO A 765 25.04 29.29 -30.94
C PRO A 765 25.12 29.56 -32.45
N THR A 766 24.39 28.80 -33.26
CA THR A 766 24.30 28.97 -34.72
C THR A 766 23.24 30.00 -35.15
N GLY A 767 22.58 30.66 -34.20
CA GLY A 767 21.62 31.74 -34.46
C GLY A 767 20.19 31.29 -34.73
N VAL A 768 19.86 30.01 -34.55
CA VAL A 768 18.50 29.51 -34.79
C VAL A 768 17.63 29.77 -33.57
N THR A 769 16.48 30.45 -33.78
CA THR A 769 15.52 30.76 -32.70
C THR A 769 14.48 29.66 -32.55
N GLY A 770 14.18 29.27 -31.32
CA GLY A 770 13.10 28.37 -30.96
C GLY A 770 12.16 28.99 -29.93
N THR A 771 10.86 28.64 -30.02
CA THR A 771 9.80 29.18 -29.15
C THR A 771 8.82 28.12 -28.66
N ARG A 772 9.01 26.86 -29.03
CA ARG A 772 8.04 25.79 -28.81
C ARG A 772 8.24 25.17 -27.42
N ILE A 773 7.17 25.13 -26.62
CA ILE A 773 7.13 24.40 -25.34
C ILE A 773 6.36 23.11 -25.57
N TRP A 774 6.99 21.96 -25.32
CA TRP A 774 6.37 20.64 -25.48
C TRP A 774 5.66 20.15 -24.24
N GLN A 775 6.21 20.44 -23.07
CA GLN A 775 5.63 20.08 -21.79
C GLN A 775 5.73 21.26 -20.82
N GLY A 776 4.70 21.43 -19.98
CA GLY A 776 4.67 22.50 -18.97
C GLY A 776 4.38 23.90 -19.51
N GLN A 777 3.78 24.02 -20.70
CA GLN A 777 3.41 25.32 -21.26
C GLN A 777 2.42 26.07 -20.37
N THR A 778 1.59 25.35 -19.62
CA THR A 778 0.62 25.95 -18.70
C THR A 778 0.69 25.30 -17.32
N PHE A 779 0.25 26.05 -16.31
CA PHE A 779 -0.11 25.48 -15.01
C PHE A 779 -1.36 26.19 -14.48
N ASN A 780 -2.22 25.43 -13.80
CA ASN A 780 -3.43 25.97 -13.18
C ASN A 780 -3.20 26.21 -11.69
N TYR A 781 -3.54 27.40 -11.20
CA TYR A 781 -3.48 27.74 -9.77
C TYR A 781 -4.88 27.98 -9.22
N VAL A 782 -5.19 27.37 -8.07
CA VAL A 782 -6.46 27.58 -7.35
C VAL A 782 -6.15 28.11 -5.96
N ALA A 783 -6.62 29.32 -5.66
CA ALA A 783 -6.48 29.91 -4.33
C ALA A 783 -7.38 29.17 -3.32
N ASN A 784 -6.83 28.83 -2.15
CA ASN A 784 -7.56 28.28 -1.02
C ASN A 784 -7.03 28.90 0.30
N SER A 785 -7.60 28.53 1.45
CA SER A 785 -7.23 29.08 2.76
C SER A 785 -5.80 28.74 3.22
N GLN A 786 -5.22 27.62 2.77
CA GLN A 786 -3.83 27.26 3.09
C GLN A 786 -2.83 28.04 2.23
N ASN A 787 -3.17 28.27 0.96
CA ASN A 787 -2.27 28.87 -0.03
C ASN A 787 -2.32 30.40 -0.02
N ARG A 788 -3.41 30.98 0.52
CA ARG A 788 -3.66 32.42 0.61
C ARG A 788 -3.26 32.95 2.00
N ASN A 789 -2.00 32.80 2.38
CA ASN A 789 -1.44 33.26 3.65
C ASN A 789 -0.39 34.37 3.46
N VAL A 790 -0.06 35.11 4.52
CA VAL A 790 0.98 36.15 4.51
C VAL A 790 2.23 35.64 5.21
N THR A 791 3.35 35.63 4.48
CA THR A 791 4.65 35.21 4.99
C THR A 791 5.51 36.43 5.29
N VAL A 792 6.21 36.41 6.42
CA VAL A 792 7.14 37.45 6.84
C VAL A 792 8.55 36.86 6.94
N ALA A 793 9.53 37.46 6.26
CA ALA A 793 10.91 36.97 6.24
C ALA A 793 11.93 38.13 6.30
N PRO A 794 13.06 37.98 7.01
CA PRO A 794 13.39 36.85 7.89
C PRO A 794 12.55 36.87 9.19
N ASN A 795 12.20 35.70 9.72
CA ASN A 795 11.49 35.60 11.00
C ASN A 795 12.07 34.40 11.79
N PRO A 796 12.90 34.62 12.83
CA PRO A 796 13.19 35.91 13.47
C PRO A 796 14.12 36.82 12.65
N LEU A 797 14.00 38.14 12.86
CA LEU A 797 14.99 39.13 12.41
C LEU A 797 16.04 39.34 13.51
N TYR A 798 17.32 39.12 13.20
CA TYR A 798 18.43 39.34 14.14
C TYR A 798 18.99 40.78 14.02
N ALA A 799 19.23 41.44 15.15
CA ALA A 799 19.80 42.78 15.19
C ALA A 799 21.18 42.81 14.53
N GLY A 800 21.29 43.51 13.39
CA GLY A 800 22.53 43.64 12.61
C GLY A 800 22.55 42.90 11.27
N GLN A 801 21.61 41.97 11.03
CA GLN A 801 21.42 41.34 9.71
C GLN A 801 20.21 41.96 9.00
N GLY A 802 20.46 42.84 8.03
CA GLY A 802 19.42 43.43 7.17
C GLY A 802 18.46 44.35 7.94
N LYS A 803 18.26 45.58 7.48
CA LYS A 803 17.38 46.54 8.17
C LYS A 803 15.88 46.33 7.87
N HIS A 804 15.52 45.26 7.17
CA HIS A 804 14.20 45.14 6.56
C HIS A 804 13.57 43.76 6.75
N LEU A 805 12.29 43.76 7.12
CA LEU A 805 11.37 42.62 7.06
C LEU A 805 10.58 42.68 5.77
N SER A 806 10.51 41.60 5.00
CA SER A 806 9.70 41.53 3.79
C SER A 806 8.36 40.84 4.06
N PHE A 807 7.30 41.37 3.49
CA PHE A 807 5.95 40.80 3.51
C PHE A 807 5.62 40.21 2.15
N TYR A 808 5.14 38.97 2.13
CA TYR A 808 4.72 38.28 0.93
C TYR A 808 3.29 37.74 1.06
N PRO A 809 2.42 37.90 0.04
CA PRO A 809 2.71 38.61 -1.21
C PRO A 809 2.81 40.13 -1.02
N LYS A 810 3.52 40.82 -1.92
CA LYS A 810 3.70 42.27 -1.88
C LYS A 810 2.40 43.01 -2.18
N GLY A 811 2.24 44.19 -1.61
CA GLY A 811 1.16 45.13 -1.95
C GLY A 811 -0.06 45.09 -1.03
N LEU A 812 0.05 44.41 0.11
CA LEU A 812 -0.98 44.40 1.16
C LEU A 812 -0.89 45.66 2.03
N THR A 813 -1.99 46.10 2.62
CA THR A 813 -1.93 47.03 3.74
C THR A 813 -1.61 46.24 5.01
N VAL A 814 -0.50 46.55 5.68
CA VAL A 814 -0.03 45.82 6.86
C VAL A 814 -0.01 46.75 8.08
N GLU A 815 -0.86 46.46 9.04
CA GLU A 815 -0.89 47.08 10.36
C GLU A 815 0.00 46.26 11.30
N ILE A 816 1.02 46.87 11.91
CA ILE A 816 1.96 46.22 12.82
C ILE A 816 1.68 46.67 14.25
N TYR A 817 1.61 45.71 15.17
CA TYR A 817 1.30 45.91 16.58
C TYR A 817 2.42 45.38 17.48
N ASP A 818 2.63 46.05 18.61
CA ASP A 818 3.41 45.47 19.70
C ASP A 818 2.63 44.38 20.45
N ALA A 819 3.29 43.72 21.41
CA ALA A 819 2.67 42.69 22.24
C ALA A 819 1.52 43.20 23.14
N PHE A 820 1.36 44.52 23.30
CA PHE A 820 0.28 45.15 24.06
C PHE A 820 -0.89 45.56 23.16
N GLY A 821 -0.80 45.34 21.85
CA GLY A 821 -1.85 45.68 20.88
C GLY A 821 -1.83 47.15 20.42
N ASN A 822 -0.75 47.89 20.68
CA ASN A 822 -0.60 49.26 20.16
C ASN A 822 -0.09 49.22 18.71
N ILE A 823 -0.68 50.04 17.84
CA ILE A 823 -0.20 50.20 16.45
C ILE A 823 1.18 50.87 16.48
N ILE A 824 2.15 50.19 15.89
CA ILE A 824 3.53 50.65 15.71
C ILE A 824 3.69 51.40 14.39
N LYS A 825 3.17 50.81 13.31
CA LYS A 825 3.21 51.38 11.95
C LYS A 825 2.13 50.73 11.09
N VAL A 826 1.63 51.50 10.12
CA VAL A 826 0.79 51.00 9.03
C VAL A 826 1.58 51.17 7.75
N LEU A 827 1.66 50.10 6.96
CA LEU A 827 2.37 50.06 5.69
C LEU A 827 1.35 49.87 4.58
N ASP A 828 1.17 50.90 3.74
CA ASP A 828 0.33 50.80 2.55
C ASP A 828 1.11 50.20 1.39
N ASN A 829 0.49 49.29 0.64
CA ASN A 829 1.13 48.57 -0.47
C ASN A 829 2.46 47.92 -0.06
N ALA A 830 2.48 47.34 1.14
CA ALA A 830 3.68 46.89 1.84
C ALA A 830 4.44 45.84 1.04
N SER A 831 5.75 46.04 0.90
CA SER A 831 6.68 45.03 0.39
C SER A 831 7.80 44.75 1.39
N GLU A 832 8.19 45.79 2.13
CA GLU A 832 9.18 45.71 3.19
C GLU A 832 8.83 46.67 4.34
N TRP A 833 9.36 46.39 5.52
CA TRP A 833 9.36 47.26 6.67
C TRP A 833 10.77 47.43 7.18
N ASP A 834 11.21 48.68 7.27
CA ASP A 834 12.48 49.12 7.84
C ASP A 834 12.61 48.95 9.36
N CYS A 835 11.67 48.25 9.99
CA CYS A 835 11.63 48.02 11.44
C CYS A 835 11.61 49.31 12.26
N THR A 836 11.03 50.38 11.71
CA THR A 836 10.81 51.64 12.44
C THR A 836 9.35 51.84 12.82
N ASN A 837 9.10 52.57 13.90
CA ASN A 837 7.76 53.03 14.27
C ASN A 837 7.30 54.22 13.38
N ALA A 838 6.10 54.74 13.61
CA ALA A 838 5.55 55.89 12.88
C ALA A 838 6.40 57.19 12.98
N ARG A 839 7.36 57.28 13.92
CA ARG A 839 8.29 58.42 14.08
C ARG A 839 9.65 58.18 13.42
N GLY A 840 9.86 57.02 12.79
CA GLY A 840 11.14 56.64 12.18
C GLY A 840 12.17 56.08 13.16
N GLU A 841 11.78 55.76 14.40
CA GLU A 841 12.67 55.18 15.41
C GLU A 841 12.66 53.65 15.30
N MET A 842 13.83 53.00 15.45
CA MET A 842 13.93 51.53 15.42
C MET A 842 13.10 50.90 16.53
N VAL A 843 12.37 49.83 16.21
CA VAL A 843 11.62 49.07 17.20
C VAL A 843 12.55 48.24 18.09
N CYS A 844 12.12 48.00 19.32
CA CYS A 844 12.87 47.19 20.28
C CYS A 844 12.87 45.69 19.90
N THR A 845 13.77 44.92 20.50
CA THR A 845 13.69 43.46 20.44
C THR A 845 12.42 42.99 21.14
N GLY A 846 11.64 42.10 20.51
CA GLY A 846 10.36 41.65 21.05
C GLY A 846 9.52 40.88 20.05
N LEU A 847 8.34 40.45 20.50
CA LEU A 847 7.31 39.83 19.67
C LEU A 847 6.37 40.92 19.12
N TYR A 848 6.12 40.86 17.83
CA TYR A 848 5.22 41.76 17.13
C TYR A 848 4.12 40.96 16.44
N PHE A 849 2.96 41.58 16.29
CA PHE A 849 1.82 41.05 15.57
C PHE A 849 1.58 41.89 14.32
N PHE A 850 1.03 41.29 13.28
CA PHE A 850 0.57 42.04 12.13
C PHE A 850 -0.85 41.65 11.76
N ARG A 851 -1.55 42.59 11.14
CA ARG A 851 -2.80 42.39 10.43
C ARG A 851 -2.60 42.91 9.01
N ALA A 852 -2.74 42.01 8.04
CA ALA A 852 -2.59 42.30 6.63
C ALA A 852 -3.96 42.25 5.94
N THR A 853 -4.27 43.25 5.12
CA THR A 853 -5.51 43.34 4.34
C THR A 853 -5.24 43.65 2.87
N ASP A 854 -6.17 43.26 2.00
CA ASP A 854 -6.21 43.73 0.60
C ASP A 854 -7.47 44.59 0.36
N GLY A 855 -7.49 45.33 -0.75
CA GLY A 855 -8.64 46.15 -1.17
C GLY A 855 -9.88 45.34 -1.58
N ASN A 856 -9.81 44.01 -1.56
CA ASN A 856 -10.84 43.07 -2.00
C ASN A 856 -11.41 42.24 -0.83
N GLY A 857 -11.17 42.66 0.41
CA GLY A 857 -11.76 42.06 1.62
C GLY A 857 -10.98 40.90 2.25
N PHE A 858 -9.75 40.60 1.78
CA PHE A 858 -8.86 39.67 2.48
C PHE A 858 -8.38 40.27 3.80
N GLN A 859 -8.31 39.42 4.83
CA GLN A 859 -7.68 39.76 6.10
C GLN A 859 -6.93 38.55 6.64
N SER A 860 -5.67 38.74 7.03
CA SER A 860 -4.85 37.75 7.74
C SER A 860 -4.12 38.39 8.91
N THR A 861 -3.90 37.61 9.97
CA THR A 861 -3.10 38.03 11.12
C THR A 861 -1.97 37.04 11.35
N GLY A 862 -0.84 37.55 11.82
CA GLY A 862 0.32 36.71 12.13
C GLY A 862 1.25 37.39 13.13
N LYS A 863 2.40 36.75 13.35
CA LYS A 863 3.40 37.21 14.32
C LYS A 863 4.82 37.04 13.78
N PHE A 864 5.71 37.92 14.20
CA PHE A 864 7.15 37.80 13.94
C PHE A 864 7.96 38.34 15.12
N CYS A 865 9.22 37.95 15.20
CA CYS A 865 10.10 38.33 16.31
C CYS A 865 11.32 39.11 15.82
N VAL A 866 11.65 40.18 16.54
CA VAL A 866 12.92 40.90 16.42
C VAL A 866 13.79 40.51 17.59
N VAL A 867 14.92 39.85 17.32
CA VAL A 867 15.84 39.26 18.30
C VAL A 867 17.16 40.03 18.30
N LYS A 868 17.82 40.08 19.45
CA LYS A 868 19.08 40.82 19.64
C LYS A 868 20.28 40.08 19.06
#